data_AF-A0A947Z023-F1
#
_entry.id   AF-A0A947Z023-F1
#
_cell.length_a   1.000
_cell.length_b   1.000
_cell.length_c   1.000
_cell.angle_alpha   90.00
_cell.angle_beta   90.00
_cell.angle_gamma   90.00
#
_symmetry.space_group_name_H-M   'P 1'
#
loop_
_entity.id
_entity.type
_entity.pdbx_description
1 polymer ?
#
loop_
_entity_poly.entity_id
_entity_poly.type
_entity_poly.pdbx_seq_one_letter_code
_entity_poly.pdbx_strand_id
1 'polypeptide(L)'
;MRNYNRTATDTVRNNQLPPPPPPPPPSYSRKTSPPSSSSAGSFFTAIIVIAAFSMLVYTLFNKFAGTSENGSKNGKKSIVAGNKDDKGIKKSDSKIKNLSVSIAPSLIKEDENIPPEQLVYVAQKGKLKAQRIEDAVKFGYSIIDLSDDFAPFIFTDGPDTPNKYRKTYLNLANDRTDEEGKPLKAGDHNYAELYGIIPSFGVIARRFVEDDSKECFKKLNYKYFNQANYHVTYVSRRDLRKEMETLKKEAAKSKKKNSYASRRHRLITAKYYMVTEAQKRLKCEGLLSSYSPGYINYSTIEAIKDFEHKHMIFGWGILSGDTRKGFGRTPLENNYRSLRRAVRERIVHNLGLIEDGSVNKVKGLSDEFKDREGKSQRIPNLVKTYTDIFMKEMGLETPEKALKFFKDLKGRPFERMKVAVKFPPLPDYYDKFNFSVVIDRGDVYYDAPFDASGKNRFQPVSRRPRLILYTTWKGQKVPLVRWGTTIGGWRSEFKDGKEYYAYKESDVGPRIWKDIFSAPVWIPPKSSPPSGLLRSHRNKDGRWITRVNREEIGPSYLSAYGLVAAHHIRNRSDSGKSIWFDNGIRTHGSMDYMSIMRRHSHGCHRLHNHLAVRLFSFILMHTDHKRKGQTKLIYTRSFSHKNKDYKIKLDTRGYQFSLTKPIEVEVIRGRVLGKLKQPFKGYLPKPGVEYEKDDPNLSGEVDSTDKSGAGQGAAEASVETKIKEKEEKRSDEKLLKSNRKLPPPPMGVKPLD
;
A
#
# COMPACT_ATOMS: atom_id res chain seq x y z
N MET A 1 -6.76 -37.19 -12.24
CA MET A 1 -5.77 -37.02 -11.14
C MET A 1 -4.51 -36.34 -11.68
N ARG A 2 -4.05 -35.25 -11.07
CA ARG A 2 -2.62 -34.83 -10.96
C ARG A 2 -2.58 -33.56 -10.10
N ASN A 3 -1.97 -33.66 -8.92
CA ASN A 3 -2.03 -32.62 -7.89
C ASN A 3 -1.16 -31.41 -8.27
N TYR A 4 -1.68 -30.19 -8.06
CA TYR A 4 -0.93 -28.94 -8.17
C TYR A 4 -0.97 -28.17 -6.86
N ASN A 5 -0.32 -28.71 -5.83
CA ASN A 5 -0.03 -27.98 -4.60
C ASN A 5 1.01 -26.88 -4.89
N ARG A 6 0.55 -25.66 -5.18
CA ARG A 6 1.39 -24.46 -5.23
C ARG A 6 1.23 -23.66 -3.94
N THR A 7 2.19 -23.83 -3.04
CA THR A 7 2.30 -23.06 -1.80
C THR A 7 2.42 -21.56 -2.09
N ALA A 8 1.60 -20.76 -1.39
CA ALA A 8 1.56 -19.31 -1.54
C ALA A 8 2.80 -18.67 -0.90
N THR A 9 3.85 -18.47 -1.69
CA THR A 9 5.00 -17.64 -1.31
C THR A 9 4.67 -16.17 -1.55
N ASP A 10 4.33 -15.44 -0.47
CA ASP A 10 4.22 -13.97 -0.44
C ASP A 10 5.61 -13.33 -0.59
N THR A 11 6.23 -13.55 -1.75
CA THR A 11 7.34 -12.75 -2.27
C THR A 11 6.75 -11.59 -3.06
N VAL A 12 7.27 -10.38 -2.87
CA VAL A 12 6.82 -9.17 -3.58
C VAL A 12 7.21 -9.30 -5.06
N ARG A 13 6.31 -9.87 -5.87
CA ARG A 13 6.51 -10.05 -7.31
C ARG A 13 6.39 -8.71 -8.05
N ASN A 14 7.47 -7.95 -8.05
CA ASN A 14 7.55 -6.65 -8.72
C ASN A 14 7.79 -6.78 -10.24
N ASN A 15 7.17 -7.79 -10.89
CA ASN A 15 7.30 -8.12 -12.31
C ASN A 15 5.96 -8.67 -12.86
N GLN A 16 5.04 -7.79 -13.27
CA GLN A 16 4.07 -8.04 -14.34
C GLN A 16 3.60 -6.69 -14.94
N LEU A 17 3.50 -6.64 -16.27
CA LEU A 17 3.24 -5.41 -17.04
C LEU A 17 1.78 -4.93 -16.92
N PRO A 18 1.49 -3.62 -17.14
CA PRO A 18 0.22 -3.02 -16.74
C PRO A 18 -0.85 -2.93 -17.85
N PRO A 19 -2.15 -2.92 -17.48
CA PRO A 19 -3.21 -2.27 -18.25
C PRO A 19 -3.28 -0.74 -18.02
N PRO A 20 -3.96 0.02 -18.91
CA PRO A 20 -4.01 1.49 -18.97
C PRO A 20 -4.85 2.17 -17.85
N PRO A 21 -4.78 3.51 -17.70
CA PRO A 21 -5.48 4.25 -16.65
C PRO A 21 -7.00 4.42 -16.90
N PRO A 22 -7.83 4.50 -15.83
CA PRO A 22 -9.21 4.99 -15.91
C PRO A 22 -9.27 6.54 -16.02
N PRO A 23 -10.36 7.10 -16.58
CA PRO A 23 -10.50 8.55 -16.82
C PRO A 23 -10.80 9.36 -15.53
N PRO A 24 -10.62 10.69 -15.56
CA PRO A 24 -11.11 11.58 -14.51
C PRO A 24 -12.66 11.62 -14.48
N PRO A 25 -13.28 11.86 -13.32
CA PRO A 25 -14.70 12.18 -13.24
C PRO A 25 -14.99 13.57 -13.86
N PRO A 26 -16.22 13.82 -14.35
CA PRO A 26 -16.56 15.09 -14.99
C PRO A 26 -16.46 16.27 -14.02
N SER A 27 -15.86 17.37 -14.49
CA SER A 27 -15.93 18.68 -13.86
C SER A 27 -17.37 19.20 -13.90
N TYR A 28 -18.05 19.25 -12.75
CA TYR A 28 -19.31 19.99 -12.63
C TYR A 28 -19.04 21.50 -12.55
N SER A 29 -18.68 22.11 -13.67
CA SER A 29 -18.90 23.54 -13.89
C SER A 29 -20.40 23.75 -14.10
N ARG A 30 -21.17 23.88 -13.01
CA ARG A 30 -22.51 24.47 -13.11
C ARG A 30 -22.32 25.91 -13.57
N LYS A 31 -22.74 26.21 -14.81
CA LYS A 31 -22.91 27.60 -15.25
C LYS A 31 -23.83 28.29 -14.24
N THR A 32 -23.34 29.37 -13.65
CA THR A 32 -24.15 30.30 -12.86
C THR A 32 -25.01 31.11 -13.82
N SER A 33 -26.32 30.91 -13.77
CA SER A 33 -27.28 31.93 -14.22
C SER A 33 -27.66 32.80 -13.01
N PRO A 34 -27.87 34.11 -13.19
CA PRO A 34 -28.04 35.07 -12.09
C PRO A 34 -29.41 34.93 -11.39
N PRO A 35 -29.57 35.51 -10.18
CA PRO A 35 -30.83 35.48 -9.46
C PRO A 35 -31.85 36.45 -10.09
N SER A 36 -33.06 35.95 -10.38
CA SER A 36 -34.23 36.79 -10.62
C SER A 36 -34.99 37.05 -9.32
N SER A 37 -35.43 38.29 -9.15
CA SER A 37 -36.07 38.85 -7.96
C SER A 37 -37.50 38.35 -7.69
N SER A 38 -37.90 38.44 -6.41
CA SER A 38 -39.23 38.85 -5.91
C SER A 38 -40.53 38.28 -6.50
N SER A 39 -41.36 37.67 -5.65
CA SER A 39 -42.67 38.23 -5.26
C SER A 39 -43.27 37.49 -4.05
N ALA A 40 -44.19 38.15 -3.33
CA ALA A 40 -44.89 37.62 -2.14
C ALA A 40 -46.37 37.25 -2.45
N GLY A 41 -47.10 36.77 -1.44
CA GLY A 41 -48.52 36.34 -1.50
C GLY A 41 -48.65 34.81 -1.52
N SER A 42 -49.18 34.08 -0.52
CA SER A 42 -50.17 34.32 0.56
C SER A 42 -51.64 34.35 0.10
N PHE A 43 -52.31 33.21 0.23
CA PHE A 43 -53.75 32.96 0.49
C PHE A 43 -53.84 31.45 0.88
N PHE A 44 -54.14 31.03 2.11
CA PHE A 44 -55.48 30.79 2.69
C PHE A 44 -56.49 30.15 1.69
N THR A 45 -57.26 29.11 2.03
CA THR A 45 -57.91 28.80 3.33
C THR A 45 -58.29 27.31 3.46
N ALA A 46 -58.52 26.82 4.70
CA ALA A 46 -59.59 25.86 5.09
C ALA A 46 -59.49 24.34 4.72
N ILE A 47 -59.90 23.34 5.54
CA ILE A 47 -60.34 23.30 6.96
C ILE A 47 -60.46 21.83 7.49
N ILE A 48 -60.20 21.57 8.80
CA ILE A 48 -60.82 20.53 9.70
C ILE A 48 -60.67 19.01 9.39
N VAL A 49 -60.67 18.02 10.32
CA VAL A 49 -60.28 17.83 11.76
C VAL A 49 -60.33 16.29 12.02
N ILE A 50 -59.54 15.61 12.86
CA ILE A 50 -59.51 15.43 14.34
C ILE A 50 -58.10 14.91 14.76
N ALA A 51 -57.68 15.12 16.01
CA ALA A 51 -56.66 14.32 16.69
C ALA A 51 -57.17 13.86 18.08
N ALA A 52 -56.83 12.64 18.52
CA ALA A 52 -56.64 12.22 19.93
C ALA A 52 -56.48 10.69 20.05
N PHE A 53 -55.42 10.21 20.71
CA PHE A 53 -55.51 9.53 22.01
C PHE A 53 -54.10 9.24 22.55
N SER A 54 -53.90 9.44 23.85
CA SER A 54 -52.67 9.10 24.58
C SER A 54 -53.02 8.74 26.02
N MET A 55 -52.20 7.86 26.61
CA MET A 55 -52.20 7.44 28.02
C MET A 55 -53.47 6.77 28.58
N LEU A 56 -53.30 5.55 29.10
CA LEU A 56 -53.79 5.18 30.43
C LEU A 56 -52.98 3.96 30.97
N VAL A 57 -52.50 4.05 32.22
CA VAL A 57 -52.10 2.94 33.15
C VAL A 57 -51.06 1.91 32.63
N TYR A 58 -49.89 1.65 33.22
CA TYR A 58 -49.19 2.05 34.45
C TYR A 58 -49.94 1.95 35.78
N THR A 59 -50.34 0.73 36.17
CA THR A 59 -50.29 0.17 37.53
C THR A 59 -50.88 -1.24 37.52
N LEU A 60 -50.05 -2.26 37.75
CA LEU A 60 -50.29 -3.27 38.79
C LEU A 60 -49.01 -4.07 39.03
N PHE A 61 -48.44 -3.86 40.21
CA PHE A 61 -47.23 -4.51 40.71
C PHE A 61 -47.55 -5.88 41.30
N ASN A 62 -46.55 -6.75 41.36
CA ASN A 62 -46.43 -7.92 42.25
C ASN A 62 -47.53 -9.01 42.21
N LYS A 63 -47.12 -10.23 41.83
CA LYS A 63 -47.05 -11.33 42.83
C LYS A 63 -46.16 -12.51 42.41
N PHE A 64 -45.47 -13.04 43.42
CA PHE A 64 -44.78 -14.33 43.55
C PHE A 64 -43.53 -14.66 42.70
N ALA A 65 -42.41 -14.72 43.44
CA ALA A 65 -41.24 -15.54 43.16
C ALA A 65 -41.48 -17.02 43.48
N GLY A 66 -40.58 -17.91 43.02
CA GLY A 66 -40.42 -19.26 43.59
C GLY A 66 -39.88 -20.30 42.61
N THR A 67 -38.69 -20.84 42.92
CA THR A 67 -38.26 -22.26 42.80
C THR A 67 -38.71 -23.07 41.56
N SER A 68 -37.80 -23.54 40.69
CA SER A 68 -36.82 -24.64 40.88
C SER A 68 -37.40 -26.06 40.64
N GLU A 69 -36.55 -26.91 40.07
CA GLU A 69 -36.63 -28.38 39.91
C GLU A 69 -37.37 -29.03 38.72
N ASN A 70 -36.58 -29.90 38.04
CA ASN A 70 -36.86 -31.28 37.61
C ASN A 70 -38.14 -31.63 36.79
N GLY A 71 -37.94 -32.25 35.60
CA GLY A 71 -39.07 -32.76 34.80
C GLY A 71 -38.68 -33.49 33.50
N SER A 72 -38.15 -34.71 33.63
CA SER A 72 -37.74 -35.63 32.56
C SER A 72 -38.87 -36.10 31.60
N LYS A 73 -38.45 -36.69 30.45
CA LYS A 73 -39.17 -37.61 29.53
C LYS A 73 -40.21 -37.08 28.52
N ASN A 74 -39.84 -37.18 27.24
CA ASN A 74 -40.52 -37.86 26.10
C ASN A 74 -40.21 -37.09 24.79
N GLY A 75 -39.84 -37.70 23.66
CA GLY A 75 -39.84 -39.12 23.30
C GLY A 75 -40.85 -39.42 22.19
N LYS A 76 -40.49 -39.14 20.91
CA LYS A 76 -41.22 -39.65 19.75
C LYS A 76 -40.28 -40.06 18.62
N LYS A 77 -40.50 -41.27 18.11
CA LYS A 77 -39.75 -41.94 17.03
C LYS A 77 -40.29 -41.57 15.65
N SER A 78 -39.42 -41.63 14.64
CA SER A 78 -39.69 -42.13 13.29
C SER A 78 -38.33 -42.57 12.72
N ILE A 79 -37.99 -43.87 12.63
CA ILE A 79 -38.41 -44.84 11.60
C ILE A 79 -38.04 -44.31 10.20
N VAL A 80 -36.83 -44.53 9.69
CA VAL A 80 -36.21 -45.78 9.18
C VAL A 80 -36.77 -46.22 7.83
N ALA A 81 -35.99 -45.92 6.78
CA ALA A 81 -35.68 -46.80 5.66
C ALA A 81 -34.26 -46.43 5.19
N GLY A 82 -33.31 -47.33 4.93
CA GLY A 82 -33.40 -48.78 4.92
C GLY A 82 -33.06 -49.33 3.54
N ASN A 83 -31.78 -49.38 3.18
CA ASN A 83 -31.30 -50.48 2.34
C ASN A 83 -29.84 -50.82 2.62
N LYS A 84 -29.53 -52.11 2.60
CA LYS A 84 -28.18 -52.66 2.74
C LYS A 84 -27.54 -52.77 1.36
N ASP A 85 -26.22 -52.79 1.31
CA ASP A 85 -25.56 -54.00 0.80
C ASP A 85 -24.14 -54.11 1.36
N ASP A 86 -23.77 -55.35 1.65
CA ASP A 86 -22.61 -55.73 2.45
C ASP A 86 -21.51 -56.32 1.56
N LYS A 87 -20.25 -56.10 1.93
CA LYS A 87 -19.12 -57.06 1.86
C LYS A 87 -17.77 -56.37 2.03
N GLY A 88 -17.06 -56.71 3.11
CA GLY A 88 -15.61 -56.88 3.02
C GLY A 88 -14.74 -56.46 4.21
N ILE A 89 -14.34 -57.46 5.00
CA ILE A 89 -12.97 -57.63 5.57
C ILE A 89 -12.63 -56.88 6.89
N LYS A 90 -12.79 -57.67 7.97
CA LYS A 90 -11.87 -57.94 9.11
C LYS A 90 -11.35 -56.80 10.01
N LYS A 91 -11.77 -56.92 11.28
CA LYS A 91 -11.19 -56.45 12.56
C LYS A 91 -9.70 -56.02 12.56
N SER A 92 -9.44 -54.88 13.19
CA SER A 92 -8.44 -54.76 14.28
C SER A 92 -8.85 -53.62 15.23
N ASP A 93 -8.43 -53.71 16.50
CA ASP A 93 -8.93 -52.88 17.59
C ASP A 93 -8.44 -51.42 17.58
N SER A 94 -9.33 -50.48 17.92
CA SER A 94 -8.92 -49.23 18.55
C SER A 94 -9.98 -48.68 19.51
N LYS A 95 -9.70 -48.80 20.82
CA LYS A 95 -10.42 -48.05 21.87
C LYS A 95 -10.06 -46.57 21.78
N ILE A 96 -10.74 -45.80 20.93
CA ILE A 96 -10.68 -44.34 21.00
C ILE A 96 -11.55 -43.89 22.19
N LYS A 97 -10.90 -43.61 23.33
CA LYS A 97 -11.55 -42.87 24.43
C LYS A 97 -11.95 -41.49 23.93
N ASN A 98 -13.21 -41.11 24.15
CA ASN A 98 -13.70 -39.75 23.95
C ASN A 98 -12.90 -38.77 24.82
N LEU A 99 -12.04 -37.98 24.19
CA LEU A 99 -11.45 -36.78 24.80
C LEU A 99 -12.47 -35.64 24.71
N SER A 100 -13.45 -35.67 25.61
CA SER A 100 -14.31 -34.52 25.90
C SER A 100 -13.48 -33.41 26.56
N VAL A 101 -13.00 -32.47 25.76
CA VAL A 101 -12.20 -31.34 26.26
C VAL A 101 -13.12 -30.30 26.90
N SER A 102 -13.12 -30.21 28.23
CA SER A 102 -13.65 -29.03 28.91
C SER A 102 -12.64 -27.87 28.79
N ILE A 103 -13.11 -26.69 28.38
CA ILE A 103 -12.27 -25.47 28.32
C ILE A 103 -12.94 -24.35 29.12
N ALA A 104 -12.84 -24.49 30.43
CA ALA A 104 -12.95 -23.39 31.40
C ALA A 104 -11.59 -22.59 31.43
N PRO A 105 -11.38 -21.54 32.26
CA PRO A 105 -10.34 -20.51 32.03
C PRO A 105 -8.85 -20.90 31.99
N SER A 106 -8.48 -22.17 32.11
CA SER A 106 -7.13 -22.65 32.45
C SER A 106 -6.09 -22.72 31.31
N LEU A 107 -6.36 -22.12 30.14
CA LEU A 107 -5.53 -22.32 28.93
C LEU A 107 -4.11 -21.74 28.99
N ILE A 108 -3.85 -20.82 29.93
CA ILE A 108 -2.50 -20.62 30.46
C ILE A 108 -2.72 -20.48 31.95
N LYS A 109 -2.15 -21.38 32.75
CA LYS A 109 -1.96 -21.09 34.17
C LYS A 109 -0.90 -20.00 34.24
N GLU A 110 -1.29 -18.82 34.68
CA GLU A 110 -0.32 -17.88 35.23
C GLU A 110 0.33 -18.56 36.43
N ASP A 111 1.66 -18.54 36.48
CA ASP A 111 2.34 -18.81 37.74
C ASP A 111 2.13 -17.54 38.57
N GLU A 112 1.25 -17.64 39.57
CA GLU A 112 0.79 -16.53 40.41
C GLU A 112 1.95 -15.81 41.13
N ASN A 113 3.15 -16.41 41.13
CA ASN A 113 4.38 -15.86 41.71
C ASN A 113 5.28 -15.11 40.71
N ILE A 114 4.88 -14.95 39.44
CA ILE A 114 5.65 -14.19 38.44
C ILE A 114 5.07 -12.77 38.29
N PRO A 115 5.83 -11.71 38.63
CA PRO A 115 5.40 -10.34 38.42
C PRO A 115 5.02 -10.04 36.95
N PRO A 116 3.92 -9.31 36.67
CA PRO A 116 3.41 -9.13 35.30
C PRO A 116 4.40 -8.53 34.30
N GLU A 117 5.34 -7.70 34.76
CA GLU A 117 6.39 -7.10 33.93
C GLU A 117 7.49 -8.09 33.52
N GLN A 118 7.73 -9.10 34.38
CA GLN A 118 8.66 -10.21 34.19
C GLN A 118 8.03 -11.43 33.50
N LEU A 119 6.71 -11.43 33.29
CA LEU A 119 6.00 -12.53 32.66
C LEU A 119 6.27 -12.61 31.15
N VAL A 120 6.58 -13.81 30.67
CA VAL A 120 6.60 -14.17 29.25
C VAL A 120 6.00 -15.56 29.03
N TYR A 121 5.37 -15.76 27.87
CA TYR A 121 4.88 -17.07 27.48
C TYR A 121 5.85 -17.74 26.49
N VAL A 122 6.52 -18.81 26.93
CA VAL A 122 7.30 -19.66 26.03
C VAL A 122 6.34 -20.42 25.11
N ALA A 123 6.49 -20.23 23.80
CA ALA A 123 5.70 -20.92 22.79
C ALA A 123 6.46 -22.14 22.25
N GLN A 124 5.82 -23.31 22.30
CA GLN A 124 6.32 -24.56 21.73
C GLN A 124 5.17 -25.38 21.16
N LYS A 125 5.22 -25.70 19.86
CA LYS A 125 4.25 -26.59 19.17
C LYS A 125 2.77 -26.26 19.47
N GLY A 126 2.42 -24.97 19.58
CA GLY A 126 1.06 -24.50 19.88
C GLY A 126 0.67 -24.48 21.37
N LYS A 127 1.60 -24.75 22.29
CA LYS A 127 1.42 -24.59 23.74
C LYS A 127 2.14 -23.34 24.23
N LEU A 128 1.50 -22.61 25.13
CA LEU A 128 2.06 -21.45 25.83
C LEU A 128 2.30 -21.82 27.30
N LYS A 129 3.53 -21.64 27.78
CA LYS A 129 3.88 -21.83 29.20
C LYS A 129 4.40 -20.51 29.79
N ALA A 130 3.82 -20.08 30.90
CA ALA A 130 4.32 -18.94 31.68
C ALA A 130 5.74 -19.21 32.20
N GLN A 131 6.62 -18.21 32.11
CA GLN A 131 7.98 -18.23 32.62
C GLN A 131 8.47 -16.78 32.87
N ARG A 132 9.55 -16.61 33.65
CA ARG A 132 10.23 -15.31 33.80
C ARG A 132 11.03 -14.99 32.54
N ILE A 133 11.10 -13.71 32.16
CA ILE A 133 11.88 -13.24 31.00
C ILE A 133 13.34 -13.68 31.10
N GLU A 134 13.96 -13.53 32.26
CA GLU A 134 15.36 -13.87 32.51
C GLU A 134 15.64 -15.37 32.26
N ASP A 135 14.78 -16.27 32.75
CA ASP A 135 14.91 -17.70 32.49
C ASP A 135 14.77 -18.02 31.00
N ALA A 136 13.78 -17.43 30.33
CA ALA A 136 13.56 -17.65 28.89
C ALA A 136 14.79 -17.19 28.08
N VAL A 137 15.37 -16.04 28.40
CA VAL A 137 16.61 -15.55 27.78
C VAL A 137 17.78 -16.48 28.08
N LYS A 138 17.93 -16.94 29.33
CA LYS A 138 18.98 -17.89 29.76
C LYS A 138 18.95 -19.23 29.00
N PHE A 139 17.76 -19.71 28.61
CA PHE A 139 17.60 -20.91 27.77
C PHE A 139 17.70 -20.65 26.24
N GLY A 140 18.05 -19.42 25.84
CA GLY A 140 18.26 -19.00 24.47
C GLY A 140 16.98 -18.79 23.67
N TYR A 141 15.91 -18.33 24.32
CA TYR A 141 14.70 -17.83 23.63
C TYR A 141 14.82 -16.32 23.38
N SER A 142 14.31 -15.88 22.23
CA SER A 142 14.15 -14.45 21.95
C SER A 142 12.74 -14.01 22.30
N ILE A 143 12.63 -12.85 22.96
CA ILE A 143 11.35 -12.28 23.38
C ILE A 143 10.74 -11.46 22.24
N ILE A 144 9.48 -11.74 21.92
CA ILE A 144 8.66 -11.01 20.94
C ILE A 144 7.51 -10.35 21.70
N ASP A 145 7.53 -9.03 21.75
CA ASP A 145 6.42 -8.25 22.28
C ASP A 145 5.25 -8.27 21.28
N LEU A 146 4.12 -8.87 21.68
CA LEU A 146 2.87 -8.86 20.93
C LEU A 146 1.92 -7.76 21.43
N SER A 147 2.36 -6.92 22.37
CA SER A 147 1.45 -6.04 23.09
C SER A 147 0.77 -4.99 22.21
N ASP A 148 -0.36 -4.49 22.72
CA ASP A 148 -1.11 -3.39 22.13
C ASP A 148 -0.38 -2.04 22.30
N ASP A 149 0.53 -1.91 23.27
CA ASP A 149 1.38 -0.73 23.49
C ASP A 149 2.75 -0.79 22.78
N PHE A 150 3.00 -1.84 21.99
CA PHE A 150 4.18 -1.99 21.15
C PHE A 150 4.25 -0.91 20.07
N ALA A 151 5.42 -0.27 19.96
CA ALA A 151 5.77 0.61 18.85
C ALA A 151 7.14 0.22 18.26
N PRO A 152 7.32 0.26 16.93
CA PRO A 152 8.64 0.18 16.28
C PRO A 152 9.69 1.12 16.92
N PHE A 153 10.97 0.70 16.96
CA PHE A 153 12.08 1.45 17.60
C PHE A 153 12.13 2.93 17.21
N ILE A 154 11.86 3.26 15.94
CA ILE A 154 11.84 4.64 15.44
C ILE A 154 10.81 5.54 16.17
N PHE A 155 9.79 4.97 16.82
CA PHE A 155 8.77 5.68 17.61
C PHE A 155 8.91 5.49 19.12
N THR A 156 9.88 4.73 19.62
CA THR A 156 10.06 4.58 21.07
C THR A 156 10.59 5.86 21.69
N ASP A 157 10.26 6.07 22.96
CA ASP A 157 10.82 7.15 23.77
C ASP A 157 12.32 6.90 24.05
N GLY A 158 13.12 7.95 24.20
CA GLY A 158 14.43 7.89 24.86
C GLY A 158 14.30 8.31 26.32
N PRO A 159 15.26 7.95 27.21
CA PRO A 159 15.16 8.17 28.66
C PRO A 159 14.68 9.59 29.05
N ASP A 160 15.38 10.62 28.55
CA ASP A 160 15.04 12.02 28.77
C ASP A 160 14.44 12.71 27.53
N THR A 161 14.06 11.91 26.53
CA THR A 161 13.63 12.39 25.21
C THR A 161 12.36 11.66 24.77
N PRO A 162 11.17 12.09 25.22
CA PRO A 162 9.91 11.47 24.82
C PRO A 162 9.59 11.74 23.34
N ASN A 163 9.06 10.72 22.66
CA ASN A 163 8.65 10.82 21.26
C ASN A 163 7.15 11.12 21.17
N LYS A 164 6.81 12.39 20.89
CA LYS A 164 5.41 12.86 20.83
C LYS A 164 4.54 12.02 19.89
N TYR A 165 5.10 11.45 18.82
CA TYR A 165 4.35 10.67 17.85
C TYR A 165 4.01 9.25 18.33
N ARG A 166 4.67 8.73 19.38
CA ARG A 166 4.39 7.38 19.90
C ARG A 166 2.91 7.20 20.26
N LYS A 167 2.33 8.17 20.98
CA LYS A 167 0.90 8.15 21.36
C LYS A 167 -0.02 8.13 20.14
N THR A 168 0.30 8.91 19.10
CA THR A 168 -0.44 8.93 17.83
C THR A 168 -0.35 7.57 17.12
N TYR A 169 0.85 7.00 17.00
CA TYR A 169 1.05 5.67 16.41
C TYR A 169 0.22 4.60 17.15
N LEU A 170 0.29 4.56 18.49
CA LEU A 170 -0.44 3.59 19.31
C LEU A 170 -1.96 3.78 19.23
N ASN A 171 -2.46 5.02 19.24
CA ASN A 171 -3.89 5.27 19.09
C ASN A 171 -4.42 4.82 17.72
N LEU A 172 -3.66 5.06 16.65
CA LEU A 172 -4.02 4.61 15.31
C LEU A 172 -3.97 3.07 15.19
N ALA A 173 -2.91 2.45 15.72
CA ALA A 173 -2.70 1.00 15.68
C ALA A 173 -3.74 0.21 16.48
N ASN A 174 -4.31 0.81 17.53
CA ASN A 174 -5.33 0.19 18.38
C ASN A 174 -6.78 0.49 17.97
N ASP A 175 -7.00 1.17 16.83
CA ASP A 175 -8.31 1.69 16.40
C ASP A 175 -8.98 2.56 17.50
N ARG A 176 -8.20 3.42 18.17
CA ARG A 176 -8.69 4.36 19.21
C ARG A 176 -9.08 5.73 18.64
N THR A 177 -8.31 6.26 17.68
CA THR A 177 -8.55 7.56 17.05
C THR A 177 -8.32 7.53 15.54
N ASP A 178 -8.95 8.46 14.80
CA ASP A 178 -8.66 8.74 13.39
C ASP A 178 -7.31 9.47 13.17
N GLU A 179 -6.97 9.83 11.92
CA GLU A 179 -5.73 10.54 11.59
C GLU A 179 -5.64 11.97 12.15
N GLU A 180 -6.77 12.53 12.56
CA GLU A 180 -6.91 13.87 13.14
C GLU A 180 -6.84 13.83 14.68
N GLY A 181 -6.75 12.63 15.27
CA GLY A 181 -6.70 12.38 16.71
C GLY A 181 -8.08 12.38 17.39
N LYS A 182 -9.18 12.35 16.63
CA LYS A 182 -10.54 12.27 17.18
C LYS A 182 -10.87 10.81 17.51
N PRO A 183 -11.60 10.51 18.60
CA PRO A 183 -12.04 9.16 18.90
C PRO A 183 -12.85 8.54 17.74
N LEU A 184 -12.55 7.28 17.42
CA LEU A 184 -13.40 6.48 16.53
C LEU A 184 -14.72 6.12 17.22
N LYS A 185 -15.77 5.84 16.44
CA LYS A 185 -17.02 5.30 17.01
C LYS A 185 -16.83 3.84 17.39
N ALA A 186 -17.67 3.33 18.28
CA ALA A 186 -17.70 1.91 18.61
C ALA A 186 -17.94 1.06 17.34
N GLY A 187 -16.97 0.20 17.00
CA GLY A 187 -17.00 -0.65 15.81
C GLY A 187 -16.36 -0.05 14.54
N ASP A 188 -15.91 1.20 14.55
CA ASP A 188 -15.13 1.77 13.45
C ASP A 188 -13.65 1.33 13.54
N HIS A 189 -12.94 1.36 12.41
CA HIS A 189 -11.51 0.99 12.30
C HIS A 189 -10.75 1.92 11.37
N ASN A 190 -9.44 2.10 11.58
CA ASN A 190 -8.59 2.98 10.76
C ASN A 190 -8.11 2.38 9.44
N TYR A 191 -7.94 1.06 9.39
CA TYR A 191 -7.39 0.30 8.25
C TYR A 191 -6.04 0.82 7.67
N ALA A 192 -5.26 1.59 8.45
CA ALA A 192 -4.04 2.27 8.00
C ALA A 192 -2.80 1.37 7.75
N GLU A 193 -3.00 0.07 7.57
CA GLU A 193 -1.93 -0.95 7.45
C GLU A 193 -1.04 -0.71 6.23
N LEU A 194 -1.66 -0.38 5.09
CA LEU A 194 -0.96 -0.03 3.84
C LEU A 194 0.00 1.15 4.03
N TYR A 195 -0.34 2.05 4.97
CA TYR A 195 0.42 3.25 5.30
C TYR A 195 1.38 3.07 6.48
N GLY A 196 1.65 1.83 6.89
CA GLY A 196 2.66 1.53 7.91
C GLY A 196 2.22 1.70 9.36
N ILE A 197 0.94 1.92 9.61
CA ILE A 197 0.34 1.74 10.94
C ILE A 197 -0.13 0.29 11.01
N ILE A 198 0.69 -0.57 11.61
CA ILE A 198 0.36 -2.00 11.76
C ILE A 198 -0.63 -2.14 12.91
N PRO A 199 -1.79 -2.80 12.71
CA PRO A 199 -2.78 -2.97 13.76
C PRO A 199 -2.20 -3.76 14.94
N SER A 200 -2.70 -3.47 16.13
CA SER A 200 -2.37 -4.20 17.34
C SER A 200 -2.91 -5.64 17.32
N PHE A 201 -2.41 -6.51 18.20
CA PHE A 201 -2.91 -7.88 18.25
C PHE A 201 -4.34 -7.93 18.81
N GLY A 202 -4.71 -7.03 19.72
CA GLY A 202 -6.09 -6.83 20.14
C GLY A 202 -7.02 -6.46 18.97
N VAL A 203 -6.59 -5.57 18.08
CA VAL A 203 -7.35 -5.23 16.86
C VAL A 203 -7.50 -6.45 15.94
N ILE A 204 -6.42 -7.20 15.69
CA ILE A 204 -6.48 -8.40 14.84
C ILE A 204 -7.39 -9.47 15.47
N ALA A 205 -7.27 -9.75 16.77
CA ALA A 205 -8.07 -10.72 17.48
C ALA A 205 -9.57 -10.38 17.41
N ARG A 206 -9.94 -9.11 17.65
CA ARG A 206 -11.32 -8.62 17.49
C ARG A 206 -11.85 -8.89 16.10
N ARG A 207 -11.12 -8.50 15.03
CA ARG A 207 -11.54 -8.73 13.64
C ARG A 207 -11.76 -10.21 13.31
N PHE A 208 -10.94 -11.13 13.85
CA PHE A 208 -11.15 -12.57 13.70
C PHE A 208 -12.48 -13.05 14.29
N VAL A 209 -12.78 -12.66 15.53
CA VAL A 209 -13.98 -13.08 16.26
C VAL A 209 -15.24 -12.41 15.68
N GLU A 210 -15.17 -11.11 15.40
CA GLU A 210 -16.25 -10.35 14.78
C GLU A 210 -16.60 -10.89 13.39
N ASP A 211 -15.61 -11.09 12.51
CA ASP A 211 -15.89 -11.55 11.15
C ASP A 211 -16.38 -13.01 11.11
N ASP A 212 -15.99 -13.86 12.06
CA ASP A 212 -16.53 -15.23 12.16
C ASP A 212 -18.01 -15.27 12.55
N SER A 213 -18.48 -14.32 13.37
CA SER A 213 -19.89 -14.22 13.77
C SER A 213 -20.85 -13.73 12.67
N LYS A 214 -20.33 -13.21 11.55
CA LYS A 214 -21.13 -12.55 10.50
C LYS A 214 -21.69 -13.55 9.48
N GLU A 215 -22.93 -13.99 9.72
CA GLU A 215 -23.72 -14.85 8.81
C GLU A 215 -23.78 -14.36 7.35
N CYS A 216 -23.64 -13.06 7.09
CA CYS A 216 -23.64 -12.53 5.72
C CYS A 216 -22.47 -13.04 4.85
N PHE A 217 -21.36 -13.47 5.44
CA PHE A 217 -20.24 -14.05 4.68
C PHE A 217 -20.53 -15.42 4.09
N LYS A 218 -21.41 -16.21 4.72
CA LYS A 218 -21.85 -17.54 4.21
C LYS A 218 -22.69 -17.42 2.93
N LYS A 219 -23.27 -16.23 2.68
CA LYS A 219 -24.12 -15.92 1.52
C LYS A 219 -23.36 -15.37 0.30
N LEU A 220 -22.04 -15.20 0.41
CA LEU A 220 -21.20 -14.64 -0.65
C LEU A 220 -20.77 -15.70 -1.67
N ASN A 221 -20.78 -15.33 -2.95
CA ASN A 221 -20.42 -16.24 -4.02
C ASN A 221 -19.02 -15.94 -4.59
N TYR A 222 -17.98 -16.46 -3.93
CA TYR A 222 -16.57 -16.24 -4.29
C TYR A 222 -16.22 -16.66 -5.73
N LYS A 223 -17.02 -17.52 -6.38
CA LYS A 223 -16.77 -17.98 -7.75
C LYS A 223 -16.67 -16.84 -8.78
N TYR A 224 -17.36 -15.72 -8.55
CA TYR A 224 -17.31 -14.57 -9.47
C TYR A 224 -15.95 -13.86 -9.47
N PHE A 225 -15.20 -13.93 -8.36
CA PHE A 225 -13.84 -13.40 -8.29
C PHE A 225 -12.81 -14.35 -8.89
N ASN A 226 -13.11 -15.65 -9.00
CA ASN A 226 -12.23 -16.68 -9.54
C ASN A 226 -12.32 -16.84 -11.07
N GLN A 227 -13.17 -16.06 -11.75
CA GLN A 227 -13.29 -16.05 -13.21
C GLN A 227 -12.08 -15.37 -13.89
N ALA A 228 -12.15 -15.25 -15.22
CA ALA A 228 -11.13 -14.63 -16.06
C ALA A 228 -10.72 -13.24 -15.55
N ASN A 229 -9.54 -12.76 -15.96
CA ASN A 229 -8.90 -11.56 -15.39
C ASN A 229 -9.61 -10.25 -15.79
N TYR A 230 -10.83 -10.06 -15.28
CA TYR A 230 -11.66 -8.90 -15.52
C TYR A 230 -11.11 -7.68 -14.81
N HIS A 231 -11.28 -6.55 -15.48
CA HIS A 231 -10.98 -5.22 -14.98
C HIS A 231 -12.30 -4.46 -14.98
N VAL A 232 -12.73 -4.00 -13.81
CA VAL A 232 -13.96 -3.21 -13.65
C VAL A 232 -13.64 -1.92 -12.89
N THR A 233 -13.93 -0.82 -13.56
CA THR A 233 -13.74 0.56 -13.13
C THR A 233 -15.10 1.21 -12.86
N TYR A 234 -15.13 2.51 -12.62
CA TYR A 234 -16.37 3.29 -12.71
C TYR A 234 -17.11 3.02 -14.03
N VAL A 235 -18.43 2.84 -13.96
CA VAL A 235 -19.34 2.76 -15.11
C VAL A 235 -20.67 3.42 -14.73
N SER A 236 -21.23 4.24 -15.61
CA SER A 236 -22.53 4.87 -15.38
C SER A 236 -23.67 3.84 -15.34
N ARG A 237 -24.63 4.04 -14.42
CA ARG A 237 -25.78 3.14 -14.24
C ARG A 237 -26.68 3.05 -15.47
N ARG A 238 -26.87 4.18 -16.16
CA ARG A 238 -27.70 4.27 -17.36
C ARG A 238 -27.05 3.49 -18.51
N ASP A 239 -25.75 3.70 -18.70
CA ASP A 239 -25.03 3.15 -19.85
C ASP A 239 -24.84 1.63 -19.71
N LEU A 240 -24.46 1.15 -18.53
CA LEU A 240 -24.34 -0.30 -18.29
C LEU A 240 -25.67 -1.03 -18.51
N ARG A 241 -26.79 -0.48 -18.02
CA ARG A 241 -28.12 -1.09 -18.23
C ARG A 241 -28.51 -1.08 -19.71
N LYS A 242 -28.27 0.04 -20.42
CA LYS A 242 -28.54 0.16 -21.86
C LYS A 242 -27.68 -0.82 -22.68
N GLU A 243 -26.37 -0.89 -22.41
CA GLU A 243 -25.44 -1.83 -23.05
C GLU A 243 -25.87 -3.29 -22.81
N MET A 244 -26.22 -3.66 -21.57
CA MET A 244 -26.68 -5.02 -21.25
C MET A 244 -27.96 -5.42 -21.99
N GLU A 245 -28.99 -4.57 -22.02
CA GLU A 245 -30.25 -4.86 -22.71
C GLU A 245 -30.10 -4.88 -24.24
N THR A 246 -29.33 -3.95 -24.82
CA THR A 246 -29.04 -3.95 -26.26
C THR A 246 -28.33 -5.23 -26.67
N LEU A 247 -27.24 -5.60 -25.98
CA LEU A 247 -26.49 -6.82 -26.27
C LEU A 247 -27.29 -8.09 -26.00
N LYS A 248 -28.24 -8.09 -25.04
CA LYS A 248 -29.16 -9.21 -24.81
C LYS A 248 -30.07 -9.42 -26.01
N LYS A 249 -30.66 -8.35 -26.55
CA LYS A 249 -31.51 -8.38 -27.75
C LYS A 249 -30.74 -8.81 -28.99
N GLU A 250 -29.53 -8.29 -29.19
CA GLU A 250 -28.64 -8.70 -30.29
C GLU A 250 -28.18 -10.15 -30.18
N ALA A 251 -27.82 -10.60 -28.97
CA ALA A 251 -27.44 -11.99 -28.72
C ALA A 251 -28.60 -12.97 -29.00
N ALA A 252 -29.84 -12.59 -28.69
CA ALA A 252 -31.03 -13.37 -28.99
C ALA A 252 -31.37 -13.43 -30.49
N LYS A 253 -31.16 -12.33 -31.24
CA LYS A 253 -31.34 -12.30 -32.71
C LYS A 253 -30.24 -13.05 -33.48
N SER A 254 -29.11 -13.36 -32.85
CA SER A 254 -27.94 -13.94 -33.50
C SER A 254 -28.06 -15.46 -33.67
N LYS A 255 -28.21 -15.93 -34.92
CA LYS A 255 -28.11 -17.37 -35.28
C LYS A 255 -26.77 -18.03 -34.86
N LYS A 256 -25.70 -17.25 -34.67
CA LYS A 256 -24.40 -17.76 -34.19
C LYS A 256 -24.35 -17.79 -32.66
N LYS A 257 -24.31 -19.01 -32.07
CA LYS A 257 -24.24 -19.27 -30.61
C LYS A 257 -23.07 -18.57 -29.89
N ASN A 258 -22.01 -18.18 -30.62
CA ASN A 258 -20.83 -17.49 -30.08
C ASN A 258 -20.52 -16.14 -30.77
N SER A 259 -21.54 -15.40 -31.19
CA SER A 259 -21.36 -14.08 -31.82
C SER A 259 -20.67 -13.06 -30.91
N TYR A 260 -20.27 -11.92 -31.48
CA TYR A 260 -19.72 -10.79 -30.71
C TYR A 260 -20.69 -10.35 -29.60
N ALA A 261 -21.95 -10.11 -29.93
CA ALA A 261 -22.98 -9.73 -28.96
C ALA A 261 -23.14 -10.78 -27.84
N SER A 262 -23.25 -12.07 -28.20
CA SER A 262 -23.38 -13.15 -27.20
C SER A 262 -22.14 -13.31 -26.31
N ARG A 263 -20.93 -13.01 -26.80
CA ARG A 263 -19.69 -12.98 -26.00
C ARG A 263 -19.63 -11.75 -25.10
N ARG A 264 -19.93 -10.57 -25.65
CA ARG A 264 -19.91 -9.28 -24.94
C ARG A 264 -20.97 -9.22 -23.84
N HIS A 265 -22.19 -9.71 -24.10
CA HIS A 265 -23.24 -9.85 -23.10
C HIS A 265 -22.79 -10.73 -21.92
N ARG A 266 -22.25 -11.94 -22.19
CA ARG A 266 -21.70 -12.82 -21.14
C ARG A 266 -20.60 -12.15 -20.32
N LEU A 267 -19.68 -11.43 -20.96
CA LEU A 267 -18.61 -10.68 -20.28
C LEU A 267 -19.15 -9.61 -19.33
N ILE A 268 -20.12 -8.80 -19.77
CA ILE A 268 -20.67 -7.71 -18.96
C ILE A 268 -21.53 -8.27 -17.83
N THR A 269 -22.37 -9.27 -18.11
CA THR A 269 -23.14 -9.97 -17.08
C THR A 269 -22.25 -10.57 -15.99
N ALA A 270 -21.11 -11.17 -16.36
CA ALA A 270 -20.12 -11.64 -15.39
C ALA A 270 -19.52 -10.50 -14.54
N LYS A 271 -19.17 -9.36 -15.16
CA LYS A 271 -18.70 -8.16 -14.44
C LYS A 271 -19.75 -7.61 -13.48
N TYR A 272 -21.01 -7.52 -13.90
CA TYR A 272 -22.13 -7.04 -13.08
C TYR A 272 -22.31 -7.88 -11.81
N TYR A 273 -22.30 -9.22 -11.93
CA TYR A 273 -22.39 -10.09 -10.76
C TYR A 273 -21.14 -10.01 -9.87
N MET A 274 -19.93 -9.90 -10.45
CA MET A 274 -18.71 -9.69 -9.65
C MET A 274 -18.76 -8.39 -8.83
N VAL A 275 -19.24 -7.29 -9.40
CA VAL A 275 -19.46 -6.02 -8.66
C VAL A 275 -20.54 -6.20 -7.59
N THR A 276 -21.63 -6.89 -7.90
CA THR A 276 -22.71 -7.17 -6.94
C THR A 276 -22.21 -7.95 -5.72
N GLU A 277 -21.41 -9.01 -5.91
CA GLU A 277 -20.81 -9.75 -4.80
C GLU A 277 -19.77 -8.92 -4.04
N ALA A 278 -18.99 -8.06 -4.71
CA ALA A 278 -18.07 -7.16 -4.03
C ALA A 278 -18.82 -6.16 -3.14
N GLN A 279 -19.93 -5.61 -3.59
CA GLN A 279 -20.76 -4.69 -2.79
C GLN A 279 -21.45 -5.40 -1.61
N LYS A 280 -21.92 -6.65 -1.79
CA LYS A 280 -22.39 -7.49 -0.67
C LYS A 280 -21.27 -7.72 0.36
N ARG A 281 -20.06 -8.03 -0.10
CA ARG A 281 -18.87 -8.23 0.74
C ARG A 281 -18.55 -6.97 1.54
N LEU A 282 -18.40 -5.84 0.87
CA LEU A 282 -18.10 -4.54 1.49
C LEU A 282 -19.16 -4.14 2.53
N LYS A 283 -20.46 -4.38 2.23
CA LYS A 283 -21.54 -4.14 3.20
C LYS A 283 -21.46 -5.06 4.42
N CYS A 284 -21.14 -6.34 4.22
CA CYS A 284 -20.95 -7.30 5.32
C CYS A 284 -19.73 -6.94 6.19
N GLU A 285 -18.69 -6.33 5.62
CA GLU A 285 -17.55 -5.80 6.36
C GLU A 285 -17.77 -4.42 7.02
N GLY A 286 -18.93 -3.78 6.80
CA GLY A 286 -19.21 -2.42 7.30
C GLY A 286 -18.65 -1.28 6.44
N LEU A 287 -17.88 -1.60 5.40
CA LEU A 287 -17.21 -0.64 4.50
C LEU A 287 -18.17 0.08 3.53
N LEU A 288 -19.41 -0.40 3.37
CA LEU A 288 -20.36 0.15 2.40
C LEU A 288 -21.82 0.08 2.90
N SER A 289 -22.40 1.24 3.21
CA SER A 289 -23.77 1.34 3.73
C SER A 289 -24.84 1.18 2.63
N SER A 290 -24.79 2.03 1.60
CA SER A 290 -25.77 2.11 0.51
C SER A 290 -25.10 2.04 -0.86
N TYR A 291 -25.65 1.22 -1.75
CA TYR A 291 -25.12 1.02 -3.11
C TYR A 291 -26.22 0.65 -4.12
N SER A 292 -25.92 0.80 -5.41
CA SER A 292 -26.72 0.24 -6.50
C SER A 292 -26.07 -1.07 -6.96
N PRO A 293 -26.73 -2.24 -6.85
CA PRO A 293 -26.15 -3.54 -7.18
C PRO A 293 -25.56 -3.60 -8.58
N GLY A 294 -24.29 -3.99 -8.68
CA GLY A 294 -23.58 -4.18 -9.96
C GLY A 294 -23.00 -2.91 -10.58
N TYR A 295 -23.14 -1.75 -9.94
CA TYR A 295 -22.65 -0.46 -10.44
C TYR A 295 -21.58 0.12 -9.50
N ILE A 296 -20.35 0.32 -10.01
CA ILE A 296 -19.29 1.01 -9.26
C ILE A 296 -19.53 2.53 -9.33
N ASN A 297 -20.06 3.09 -8.25
CA ASN A 297 -20.14 4.54 -8.00
C ASN A 297 -19.00 5.01 -7.10
N TYR A 298 -18.90 6.32 -6.82
CA TYR A 298 -17.87 6.88 -5.93
C TYR A 298 -17.82 6.19 -4.55
N SER A 299 -18.97 5.98 -3.90
CA SER A 299 -19.05 5.28 -2.61
C SER A 299 -18.49 3.85 -2.67
N THR A 300 -18.73 3.14 -3.78
CA THR A 300 -18.16 1.80 -4.01
C THR A 300 -16.65 1.87 -4.25
N ILE A 301 -16.13 2.91 -4.91
CA ILE A 301 -14.68 3.12 -5.12
C ILE A 301 -13.97 3.35 -3.79
N GLU A 302 -14.47 4.25 -2.94
CA GLU A 302 -13.87 4.49 -1.62
C GLU A 302 -13.92 3.23 -0.75
N ALA A 303 -15.06 2.53 -0.70
CA ALA A 303 -15.17 1.26 0.02
C ALA A 303 -14.20 0.18 -0.51
N ILE A 304 -13.92 0.12 -1.81
CA ILE A 304 -12.88 -0.77 -2.37
C ILE A 304 -11.49 -0.30 -1.93
N LYS A 305 -11.21 1.00 -1.86
CA LYS A 305 -9.93 1.49 -1.32
C LYS A 305 -9.77 1.11 0.15
N ASP A 306 -10.81 1.21 0.97
CA ASP A 306 -10.72 0.84 2.39
C ASP A 306 -10.49 -0.67 2.58
N PHE A 307 -11.10 -1.49 1.73
CA PHE A 307 -10.78 -2.92 1.61
C PHE A 307 -9.32 -3.16 1.17
N GLU A 308 -8.83 -2.38 0.19
CA GLU A 308 -7.44 -2.42 -0.26
C GLU A 308 -6.47 -2.01 0.88
N HIS A 309 -6.82 -0.97 1.67
CA HIS A 309 -6.06 -0.53 2.84
C HIS A 309 -6.02 -1.61 3.94
N LYS A 310 -7.19 -2.16 4.33
CA LYS A 310 -7.37 -3.23 5.32
C LYS A 310 -6.58 -4.50 5.01
N HIS A 311 -6.38 -4.80 3.72
CA HIS A 311 -5.71 -6.03 3.28
C HIS A 311 -4.33 -5.81 2.67
N MET A 312 -3.78 -4.59 2.80
CA MET A 312 -2.46 -4.19 2.31
C MET A 312 -2.27 -4.44 0.80
N ILE A 313 -3.31 -4.12 0.02
CA ILE A 313 -3.34 -4.25 -1.45
C ILE A 313 -3.05 -2.86 -2.06
N PHE A 314 -2.06 -2.78 -2.94
CA PHE A 314 -1.74 -1.54 -3.66
C PHE A 314 -2.65 -1.38 -4.89
N GLY A 315 -3.91 -1.00 -4.67
CA GLY A 315 -4.95 -0.85 -5.70
C GLY A 315 -5.48 0.57 -5.86
N TRP A 316 -6.41 0.78 -6.81
CA TRP A 316 -6.93 2.11 -7.18
C TRP A 316 -8.42 2.29 -6.86
N GLY A 317 -8.99 1.48 -5.94
CA GLY A 317 -10.44 1.38 -5.77
C GLY A 317 -11.13 0.67 -6.95
N ILE A 318 -10.44 -0.28 -7.60
CA ILE A 318 -10.93 -0.96 -8.83
C ILE A 318 -10.86 -2.48 -8.70
N LEU A 319 -11.89 -3.19 -9.20
CA LEU A 319 -11.91 -4.64 -9.20
C LEU A 319 -11.05 -5.19 -10.34
N SER A 320 -9.77 -5.40 -10.06
CA SER A 320 -8.77 -5.99 -10.96
C SER A 320 -7.67 -6.69 -10.17
N GLY A 321 -6.77 -7.40 -10.86
CA GLY A 321 -5.47 -7.83 -10.31
C GLY A 321 -5.53 -8.46 -8.92
N ASP A 322 -4.80 -7.87 -7.97
CA ASP A 322 -4.73 -8.33 -6.58
C ASP A 322 -5.94 -7.93 -5.72
N THR A 323 -6.60 -6.80 -6.01
CA THR A 323 -7.87 -6.42 -5.36
C THR A 323 -8.92 -7.51 -5.58
N ARG A 324 -9.08 -7.99 -6.82
CA ARG A 324 -9.97 -9.13 -7.15
C ARG A 324 -9.58 -10.40 -6.40
N LYS A 325 -8.28 -10.71 -6.28
CA LYS A 325 -7.80 -11.87 -5.50
C LYS A 325 -8.07 -11.70 -4.00
N GLY A 326 -8.07 -10.47 -3.49
CA GLY A 326 -8.49 -10.16 -2.12
C GLY A 326 -9.96 -10.50 -1.90
N PHE A 327 -10.85 -10.02 -2.77
CA PHE A 327 -12.28 -10.36 -2.74
C PHE A 327 -12.57 -11.85 -2.95
N GLY A 328 -11.72 -12.56 -3.71
CA GLY A 328 -11.82 -14.01 -3.92
C GLY A 328 -11.46 -14.88 -2.71
N ARG A 329 -10.94 -14.30 -1.64
CA ARG A 329 -10.65 -14.98 -0.37
C ARG A 329 -11.79 -14.78 0.63
N THR A 330 -11.94 -15.75 1.51
CA THR A 330 -12.82 -15.68 2.70
C THR A 330 -12.35 -14.60 3.69
N PRO A 331 -13.19 -14.16 4.66
CA PRO A 331 -12.73 -13.25 5.72
C PRO A 331 -11.57 -13.86 6.50
N LEU A 332 -11.70 -15.16 6.79
CA LEU A 332 -10.76 -15.92 7.60
C LEU A 332 -9.36 -15.97 6.96
N GLU A 333 -9.26 -16.23 5.66
CA GLU A 333 -7.98 -16.17 4.92
C GLU A 333 -7.38 -14.76 4.85
N ASN A 334 -8.22 -13.72 4.71
CA ASN A 334 -7.75 -12.33 4.65
C ASN A 334 -7.27 -11.84 6.03
N ASN A 335 -8.00 -12.18 7.11
CA ASN A 335 -7.60 -11.90 8.49
C ASN A 335 -6.35 -12.71 8.88
N TYR A 336 -6.21 -13.94 8.41
CA TYR A 336 -4.97 -14.72 8.54
C TYR A 336 -3.77 -14.05 7.87
N ARG A 337 -3.96 -13.49 6.66
CA ARG A 337 -2.93 -12.68 6.02
C ARG A 337 -2.60 -11.42 6.82
N SER A 338 -3.58 -10.74 7.42
CA SER A 338 -3.33 -9.59 8.31
C SER A 338 -2.56 -9.98 9.58
N LEU A 339 -2.94 -11.07 10.26
CA LEU A 339 -2.19 -11.63 11.39
C LEU A 339 -0.74 -11.91 11.03
N ARG A 340 -0.50 -12.63 9.92
CA ARG A 340 0.85 -12.99 9.50
C ARG A 340 1.71 -11.75 9.18
N ARG A 341 1.11 -10.65 8.69
CA ARG A 341 1.80 -9.36 8.55
C ARG A 341 2.13 -8.74 9.91
N ALA A 342 1.18 -8.69 10.84
CA ALA A 342 1.40 -8.14 12.17
C ALA A 342 2.51 -8.90 12.93
N VAL A 343 2.46 -10.24 12.92
CA VAL A 343 3.52 -11.13 13.44
C VAL A 343 4.88 -10.80 12.80
N ARG A 344 4.94 -10.70 11.47
CA ARG A 344 6.17 -10.37 10.75
C ARG A 344 6.78 -9.05 11.22
N GLU A 345 5.98 -7.99 11.34
CA GLU A 345 6.51 -6.69 11.79
C GLU A 345 6.91 -6.71 13.28
N ARG A 346 6.19 -7.43 14.16
CA ARG A 346 6.63 -7.62 15.56
C ARG A 346 8.00 -8.31 15.61
N ILE A 347 8.18 -9.42 14.90
CA ILE A 347 9.46 -10.17 14.87
C ILE A 347 10.60 -9.29 14.34
N VAL A 348 10.35 -8.64 13.19
CA VAL A 348 11.32 -7.74 12.54
C VAL A 348 11.79 -6.61 13.46
N HIS A 349 10.87 -5.99 14.20
CA HIS A 349 11.19 -4.84 15.05
C HIS A 349 11.69 -5.22 16.44
N ASN A 350 11.31 -6.38 17.01
CA ASN A 350 11.87 -6.87 18.27
C ASN A 350 13.32 -7.37 18.07
N LEU A 351 13.59 -8.07 16.96
CA LEU A 351 14.88 -8.76 16.73
C LEU A 351 15.83 -7.99 15.80
N GLY A 352 15.41 -6.84 15.28
CA GLY A 352 16.23 -6.03 14.35
C GLY A 352 16.60 -6.82 13.09
N LEU A 353 15.62 -7.26 12.31
CA LEU A 353 15.84 -8.00 11.05
C LEU A 353 15.51 -7.15 9.82
N ILE A 354 16.16 -7.41 8.68
CA ILE A 354 15.87 -6.66 7.43
C ILE A 354 15.66 -7.57 6.22
N GLU A 355 16.34 -8.71 6.13
CA GLU A 355 16.49 -9.55 4.95
C GLU A 355 15.19 -10.28 4.59
N ASP A 356 14.51 -9.75 3.59
CA ASP A 356 13.24 -10.24 3.05
C ASP A 356 13.40 -11.11 1.80
N GLY A 357 14.65 -11.46 1.45
CA GLY A 357 15.02 -12.23 0.27
C GLY A 357 14.89 -11.48 -1.07
N SER A 358 14.70 -10.16 -1.07
CA SER A 358 14.62 -9.33 -2.28
C SER A 358 15.92 -9.25 -3.10
N VAL A 359 17.03 -9.74 -2.54
CA VAL A 359 18.36 -9.81 -3.16
C VAL A 359 18.64 -11.14 -3.86
N ASN A 360 17.97 -12.24 -3.45
CA ASN A 360 18.29 -13.58 -3.96
C ASN A 360 17.93 -13.72 -5.45
N LYS A 361 18.76 -14.43 -6.22
CA LYS A 361 18.57 -14.68 -7.67
C LYS A 361 18.44 -13.41 -8.52
N VAL A 362 18.98 -12.28 -8.07
CA VAL A 362 19.00 -11.03 -8.83
C VAL A 362 20.28 -10.93 -9.65
N LYS A 363 20.18 -10.95 -10.98
CA LYS A 363 21.32 -10.76 -11.88
C LYS A 363 22.09 -9.46 -11.53
N GLY A 364 23.39 -9.59 -11.27
CA GLY A 364 24.27 -8.47 -10.93
C GLY A 364 24.34 -8.13 -9.43
N LEU A 365 23.82 -8.97 -8.55
CA LEU A 365 24.05 -8.91 -7.10
C LEU A 365 24.48 -10.30 -6.62
N SER A 366 25.38 -10.35 -5.62
CA SER A 366 25.66 -11.59 -4.91
C SER A 366 24.45 -12.00 -4.09
N ASP A 367 24.08 -13.28 -4.11
CA ASP A 367 23.16 -13.88 -3.13
C ASP A 367 23.86 -14.83 -2.15
N GLU A 368 25.20 -14.78 -2.11
CA GLU A 368 26.08 -15.50 -1.18
C GLU A 368 27.10 -14.55 -0.51
N PHE A 369 27.60 -14.97 0.65
CA PHE A 369 28.68 -14.35 1.42
C PHE A 369 29.54 -15.44 2.07
N LYS A 370 30.82 -15.17 2.34
CA LYS A 370 31.67 -16.06 3.15
C LYS A 370 31.47 -15.80 4.64
N ASP A 371 31.22 -16.86 5.40
CA ASP A 371 31.10 -16.86 6.87
C ASP A 371 32.45 -16.63 7.58
N ARG A 372 32.45 -16.75 8.92
CA ARG A 372 33.66 -16.65 9.75
C ARG A 372 34.73 -17.67 9.32
N GLU A 373 34.34 -18.89 8.97
CA GLU A 373 35.18 -20.00 8.53
C GLU A 373 35.60 -19.88 7.04
N GLY A 374 35.06 -18.92 6.30
CA GLY A 374 35.39 -18.66 4.90
C GLY A 374 34.57 -19.47 3.88
N LYS A 375 33.60 -20.26 4.35
CA LYS A 375 32.69 -21.07 3.54
C LYS A 375 31.57 -20.21 2.96
N SER A 376 31.17 -20.49 1.72
CA SER A 376 30.07 -19.77 1.07
C SER A 376 28.73 -20.14 1.70
N GLN A 377 28.00 -19.12 2.15
CA GLN A 377 26.66 -19.21 2.72
C GLN A 377 25.71 -18.33 1.90
N ARG A 378 24.46 -18.78 1.72
CA ARG A 378 23.43 -17.94 1.09
C ARG A 378 22.93 -16.87 2.02
N ILE A 379 22.73 -15.67 1.48
CA ILE A 379 22.08 -14.56 2.19
C ILE A 379 20.63 -14.99 2.51
N PRO A 380 20.27 -15.17 3.78
CA PRO A 380 19.00 -15.76 4.17
C PRO A 380 17.83 -14.78 4.06
N ASN A 381 16.61 -15.33 3.96
CA ASN A 381 15.37 -14.55 4.14
C ASN A 381 14.92 -14.66 5.60
N LEU A 382 15.64 -13.99 6.52
CA LEU A 382 15.38 -14.06 7.97
C LEU A 382 13.96 -13.62 8.30
N VAL A 383 13.47 -12.57 7.65
CA VAL A 383 12.11 -12.05 7.83
C VAL A 383 11.07 -13.15 7.59
N LYS A 384 11.19 -13.93 6.51
CA LYS A 384 10.28 -15.05 6.24
C LYS A 384 10.53 -16.21 7.22
N THR A 385 11.78 -16.65 7.37
CA THR A 385 12.14 -17.83 8.16
C THR A 385 11.69 -17.71 9.61
N TYR A 386 11.96 -16.58 10.26
CA TYR A 386 11.58 -16.37 11.65
C TYR A 386 10.06 -16.19 11.79
N THR A 387 9.39 -15.54 10.82
CA THR A 387 7.92 -15.50 10.79
C THR A 387 7.32 -16.90 10.70
N ASP A 388 7.87 -17.79 9.88
CA ASP A 388 7.40 -19.18 9.76
C ASP A 388 7.62 -19.98 11.04
N ILE A 389 8.78 -19.83 11.69
CA ILE A 389 9.09 -20.49 12.96
C ILE A 389 8.15 -20.00 14.06
N PHE A 390 7.96 -18.70 14.21
CA PHE A 390 7.04 -18.14 15.21
C PHE A 390 5.60 -18.61 14.99
N MET A 391 5.10 -18.56 13.75
CA MET A 391 3.75 -19.05 13.41
C MET A 391 3.60 -20.54 13.69
N LYS A 392 4.65 -21.34 13.52
CA LYS A 392 4.66 -22.77 13.88
C LYS A 392 4.66 -23.01 15.38
N GLU A 393 5.56 -22.38 16.14
CA GLU A 393 5.67 -22.62 17.58
C GLU A 393 4.47 -22.06 18.36
N MET A 394 3.82 -21.00 17.85
CA MET A 394 2.52 -20.52 18.35
C MET A 394 1.32 -21.40 17.92
N GLY A 395 1.50 -22.36 17.00
CA GLY A 395 0.40 -23.18 16.48
C GLY A 395 -0.60 -22.40 15.61
N LEU A 396 -0.11 -21.42 14.84
CA LEU A 396 -0.88 -20.50 13.99
C LEU A 396 -0.67 -20.78 12.49
N GLU A 397 -0.39 -22.02 12.08
CA GLU A 397 0.02 -22.33 10.69
C GLU A 397 -1.14 -22.31 9.68
N THR A 398 -2.40 -22.28 10.14
CA THR A 398 -3.58 -22.19 9.28
C THR A 398 -4.57 -21.12 9.77
N PRO A 399 -5.47 -20.63 8.91
CA PRO A 399 -6.50 -19.67 9.30
C PRO A 399 -7.41 -20.18 10.44
N GLU A 400 -7.79 -21.45 10.40
CA GLU A 400 -8.68 -22.10 11.38
C GLU A 400 -8.00 -22.22 12.75
N LYS A 401 -6.72 -22.59 12.76
CA LYS A 401 -5.90 -22.60 13.99
C LYS A 401 -5.80 -21.20 14.60
N ALA A 402 -5.57 -20.16 13.78
CA ALA A 402 -5.50 -18.79 14.26
C ALA A 402 -6.84 -18.27 14.83
N LEU A 403 -7.96 -18.59 14.18
CA LEU A 403 -9.29 -18.28 14.72
C LEU A 403 -9.54 -19.01 16.04
N LYS A 404 -9.21 -20.30 16.11
CA LYS A 404 -9.34 -21.08 17.35
C LYS A 404 -8.51 -20.45 18.47
N PHE A 405 -7.24 -20.12 18.21
CA PHE A 405 -6.37 -19.44 19.17
C PHE A 405 -7.00 -18.15 19.73
N PHE A 406 -7.56 -17.28 18.88
CA PHE A 406 -8.21 -16.05 19.36
C PHE A 406 -9.51 -16.29 20.14
N LYS A 407 -10.32 -17.29 19.77
CA LYS A 407 -11.49 -17.70 20.57
C LYS A 407 -11.09 -18.28 21.92
N ASP A 408 -10.08 -19.14 21.93
CA ASP A 408 -9.54 -19.84 23.10
C ASP A 408 -8.87 -18.87 24.11
N LEU A 409 -8.37 -17.73 23.65
CA LEU A 409 -7.84 -16.66 24.51
C LEU A 409 -8.91 -15.88 25.30
N LYS A 410 -10.21 -15.99 24.93
CA LYS A 410 -11.37 -15.43 25.64
C LYS A 410 -11.21 -13.98 26.14
N GLY A 411 -10.56 -13.12 25.36
CA GLY A 411 -10.38 -11.71 25.72
C GLY A 411 -9.29 -11.41 26.74
N ARG A 412 -8.36 -12.35 27.01
CA ARG A 412 -7.10 -12.00 27.70
C ARG A 412 -6.43 -10.84 26.96
N PRO A 413 -6.14 -9.71 27.65
CA PRO A 413 -5.80 -8.49 26.96
C PRO A 413 -4.40 -8.60 26.37
N PHE A 414 -4.28 -8.24 25.09
CA PHE A 414 -2.99 -8.02 24.44
C PHE A 414 -2.28 -6.78 25.01
N GLU A 415 -2.76 -6.13 26.07
CA GLU A 415 -2.11 -5.01 26.74
C GLU A 415 -0.63 -5.28 27.10
N ARG A 416 -0.27 -6.51 27.48
CA ARG A 416 1.09 -6.85 27.97
C ARG A 416 1.67 -8.16 27.43
N MET A 417 1.04 -8.78 26.43
CA MET A 417 1.43 -10.13 25.99
C MET A 417 2.83 -10.18 25.35
N LYS A 418 3.78 -10.79 26.04
CA LYS A 418 5.12 -11.15 25.51
C LYS A 418 5.19 -12.65 25.24
N VAL A 419 5.84 -13.05 24.15
CA VAL A 419 6.05 -14.45 23.76
C VAL A 419 7.53 -14.75 23.54
N ALA A 420 8.05 -15.84 24.10
CA ALA A 420 9.41 -16.29 23.85
C ALA A 420 9.43 -17.44 22.83
N VAL A 421 10.27 -17.31 21.79
CA VAL A 421 10.48 -18.35 20.75
C VAL A 421 11.98 -18.53 20.51
N LYS A 422 12.41 -19.78 20.27
CA LYS A 422 13.78 -20.09 19.92
C LYS A 422 13.96 -20.03 18.40
N PHE A 423 14.91 -19.22 17.94
CA PHE A 423 15.24 -19.06 16.52
C PHE A 423 16.63 -19.66 16.19
N PRO A 424 16.91 -19.97 14.92
CA PRO A 424 18.26 -20.29 14.45
C PRO A 424 19.20 -19.11 14.70
N PRO A 425 20.52 -19.31 14.83
CA PRO A 425 21.48 -18.21 14.96
C PRO A 425 21.40 -17.24 13.77
N LEU A 426 21.77 -15.99 14.02
CA LEU A 426 21.90 -14.96 12.98
C LEU A 426 23.20 -15.17 12.20
N PRO A 427 23.28 -14.73 10.93
CA PRO A 427 24.53 -14.72 10.16
C PRO A 427 25.62 -13.87 10.81
N ASP A 428 26.89 -14.27 10.72
CA ASP A 428 28.01 -13.61 11.41
C ASP A 428 28.12 -12.10 11.19
N TYR A 429 27.70 -11.61 10.01
CA TYR A 429 27.72 -10.17 9.72
C TYR A 429 26.80 -9.33 10.64
N TYR A 430 25.97 -9.97 11.47
CA TYR A 430 25.21 -9.34 12.55
C TYR A 430 26.07 -8.92 13.75
N ASP A 431 27.29 -9.44 13.92
CA ASP A 431 28.20 -9.04 15.00
C ASP A 431 28.42 -7.53 15.03
N LYS A 432 28.64 -6.96 13.83
CA LYS A 432 28.90 -5.54 13.61
C LYS A 432 28.61 -5.17 12.17
N PHE A 433 27.57 -4.38 11.96
CA PHE A 433 27.25 -3.85 10.64
C PHE A 433 28.17 -2.69 10.24
N ASN A 434 28.49 -2.60 8.95
CA ASN A 434 29.12 -1.43 8.34
C ASN A 434 28.33 -1.07 7.08
N PHE A 435 27.28 -0.27 7.28
CA PHE A 435 26.27 -0.01 6.26
C PHE A 435 26.75 0.90 5.12
N SER A 436 26.33 0.58 3.90
CA SER A 436 26.35 1.50 2.75
C SER A 436 25.09 1.30 1.91
N VAL A 437 24.68 2.33 1.18
CA VAL A 437 23.45 2.33 0.37
C VAL A 437 23.77 2.70 -1.06
N VAL A 438 23.14 2.01 -2.02
CA VAL A 438 23.15 2.41 -3.43
C VAL A 438 21.73 2.69 -3.88
N ILE A 439 21.54 3.81 -4.56
CA ILE A 439 20.28 4.16 -5.21
C ILE A 439 20.48 4.15 -6.72
N ASP A 440 19.97 3.10 -7.34
CA ASP A 440 19.87 2.94 -8.79
C ASP A 440 18.70 3.78 -9.30
N ARG A 441 18.99 4.83 -10.08
CA ARG A 441 17.93 5.67 -10.69
C ARG A 441 17.09 4.93 -11.74
N GLY A 442 17.51 3.77 -12.24
CA GLY A 442 16.77 3.03 -13.25
C GLY A 442 16.79 3.72 -14.62
N ASP A 443 15.67 3.67 -15.36
CA ASP A 443 15.49 4.40 -16.61
C ASP A 443 15.02 5.84 -16.32
N VAL A 444 15.71 6.82 -16.89
CA VAL A 444 15.51 8.26 -16.65
C VAL A 444 15.23 8.95 -17.98
N TYR A 445 14.15 9.71 -18.07
CA TYR A 445 13.87 10.61 -19.20
C TYR A 445 14.03 12.05 -18.74
N TYR A 446 14.69 12.87 -19.57
CA TYR A 446 14.81 14.32 -19.37
C TYR A 446 13.95 15.13 -20.35
N ASP A 447 13.53 14.54 -21.48
CA ASP A 447 12.61 15.18 -22.44
C ASP A 447 11.27 15.54 -21.79
N ALA A 448 10.63 16.60 -22.29
CA ALA A 448 9.30 17.03 -21.85
C ALA A 448 8.30 15.85 -21.90
N PRO A 449 7.36 15.75 -20.93
CA PRO A 449 6.40 14.66 -20.88
C PRO A 449 5.21 14.86 -21.84
N PHE A 450 5.20 15.95 -22.62
CA PHE A 450 4.22 16.29 -23.63
C PHE A 450 4.90 16.85 -24.88
N ASP A 451 4.21 16.80 -26.01
CA ASP A 451 4.59 17.48 -27.25
C ASP A 451 4.02 18.90 -27.33
N ALA A 452 4.34 19.63 -28.40
CA ALA A 452 3.89 21.00 -28.63
C ALA A 452 2.35 21.15 -28.75
N SER A 453 1.61 20.07 -29.00
CA SER A 453 0.13 20.07 -28.94
C SER A 453 -0.42 19.86 -27.53
N GLY A 454 0.46 19.69 -26.53
CA GLY A 454 0.09 19.38 -25.15
C GLY A 454 -0.26 17.92 -24.90
N LYS A 455 -0.08 17.04 -25.89
CA LYS A 455 -0.39 15.60 -25.79
C LYS A 455 0.77 14.86 -25.12
N ASN A 456 0.44 13.93 -24.21
CA ASN A 456 1.44 13.19 -23.44
C ASN A 456 2.37 12.33 -24.35
N ARG A 457 3.69 12.46 -24.17
CA ARG A 457 4.70 11.60 -24.80
C ARG A 457 4.81 10.25 -24.09
N PHE A 458 5.07 9.20 -24.86
CA PHE A 458 5.28 7.86 -24.32
C PHE A 458 6.73 7.67 -23.86
N GLN A 459 6.94 7.57 -22.54
CA GLN A 459 8.26 7.39 -21.91
C GLN A 459 8.33 6.02 -21.20
N PRO A 460 8.62 4.92 -21.93
CA PRO A 460 8.59 3.57 -21.35
C PRO A 460 9.72 3.33 -20.35
N VAL A 461 9.37 2.92 -19.13
CA VAL A 461 10.30 2.57 -18.05
C VAL A 461 10.32 1.05 -17.86
N SER A 462 11.47 0.43 -18.18
CA SER A 462 11.70 -1.02 -18.05
C SER A 462 12.51 -1.37 -16.80
N ARG A 463 13.48 -0.52 -16.41
CA ARG A 463 14.23 -0.59 -15.17
C ARG A 463 13.68 0.48 -14.22
N ARG A 464 12.87 0.07 -13.24
CA ARG A 464 12.40 0.97 -12.17
C ARG A 464 13.56 1.33 -11.22
N PRO A 465 13.53 2.51 -10.56
CA PRO A 465 14.53 2.89 -9.58
C PRO A 465 14.51 1.97 -8.35
N ARG A 466 15.67 1.76 -7.73
CA ARG A 466 15.85 0.81 -6.63
C ARG A 466 16.81 1.35 -5.57
N LEU A 467 16.46 1.12 -4.31
CA LEU A 467 17.37 1.28 -3.17
C LEU A 467 17.92 -0.10 -2.80
N ILE A 468 19.21 -0.18 -2.53
CA ILE A 468 19.90 -1.39 -2.07
C ILE A 468 20.68 -1.04 -0.80
N LEU A 469 20.39 -1.74 0.29
CA LEU A 469 21.18 -1.67 1.53
C LEU A 469 22.24 -2.78 1.49
N TYR A 470 23.47 -2.43 1.83
CA TYR A 470 24.58 -3.35 1.99
C TYR A 470 25.17 -3.25 3.40
N THR A 471 25.81 -4.32 3.85
CA THR A 471 26.85 -4.28 4.89
C THR A 471 28.19 -4.73 4.31
N THR A 472 29.28 -4.28 4.91
CA THR A 472 30.64 -4.77 4.58
C THR A 472 31.10 -5.76 5.65
N TRP A 473 31.32 -7.01 5.26
CA TRP A 473 31.71 -8.12 6.15
C TRP A 473 32.99 -8.79 5.64
N LYS A 474 34.08 -8.74 6.43
CA LYS A 474 35.42 -9.22 6.02
C LYS A 474 35.82 -8.75 4.59
N GLY A 475 35.58 -7.46 4.30
CA GLY A 475 35.82 -6.85 2.98
C GLY A 475 34.76 -7.15 1.90
N GLN A 476 33.86 -8.11 2.12
CA GLN A 476 32.80 -8.47 1.19
C GLN A 476 31.62 -7.50 1.30
N LYS A 477 31.07 -7.05 0.17
CA LYS A 477 29.88 -6.19 0.13
C LYS A 477 28.60 -7.03 0.02
N VAL A 478 27.98 -7.31 1.17
CA VAL A 478 26.81 -8.20 1.30
C VAL A 478 25.51 -7.40 1.15
N PRO A 479 24.68 -7.61 0.10
CA PRO A 479 23.39 -6.94 -0.05
C PRO A 479 22.34 -7.54 0.88
N LEU A 480 21.74 -6.73 1.75
CA LEU A 480 20.75 -7.16 2.73
C LEU A 480 19.32 -7.09 2.17
N VAL A 481 18.97 -5.97 1.53
CA VAL A 481 17.66 -5.74 0.90
C VAL A 481 17.76 -4.90 -0.37
N ARG A 482 16.76 -5.05 -1.24
CA ARG A 482 16.63 -4.39 -2.52
C ARG A 482 15.18 -4.03 -2.81
N TRP A 483 14.83 -2.77 -2.64
CA TRP A 483 13.44 -2.31 -2.76
C TRP A 483 13.25 -1.34 -3.90
N GLY A 484 12.02 -1.27 -4.43
CA GLY A 484 11.64 -0.23 -5.39
C GLY A 484 11.61 1.13 -4.70
N THR A 485 12.09 2.17 -5.38
CA THR A 485 12.02 3.54 -4.90
C THR A 485 11.70 4.51 -6.04
N THR A 486 11.58 5.80 -5.71
CA THR A 486 11.34 6.87 -6.67
C THR A 486 12.62 7.65 -6.97
N ILE A 487 12.57 8.40 -8.07
CA ILE A 487 13.51 9.46 -8.38
C ILE A 487 12.75 10.71 -8.82
N GLY A 488 13.50 11.79 -8.97
CA GLY A 488 13.09 13.01 -9.64
C GLY A 488 12.49 12.83 -11.04
N GLY A 489 11.89 13.90 -11.54
CA GLY A 489 11.18 13.97 -12.82
C GLY A 489 10.41 15.28 -12.97
N TRP A 490 9.60 15.38 -14.02
CA TRP A 490 8.78 16.55 -14.31
C TRP A 490 7.68 16.80 -13.27
N ARG A 491 7.54 18.07 -12.85
CA ARG A 491 6.63 18.52 -11.79
C ARG A 491 6.00 19.86 -12.08
N SER A 492 4.76 20.04 -11.62
CA SER A 492 4.12 21.35 -11.58
C SER A 492 4.67 22.17 -10.40
N GLU A 493 5.11 23.39 -10.67
CA GLU A 493 5.63 24.36 -9.70
C GLU A 493 4.87 25.67 -9.86
N PHE A 494 4.70 26.42 -8.77
CA PHE A 494 4.07 27.74 -8.79
C PHE A 494 5.14 28.84 -8.72
N LYS A 495 5.07 29.81 -9.64
CA LYS A 495 5.93 31.00 -9.65
C LYS A 495 5.12 32.18 -10.19
N ASP A 496 5.27 33.35 -9.61
CA ASP A 496 4.71 34.64 -10.09
C ASP A 496 3.22 34.57 -10.53
N GLY A 497 2.39 33.88 -9.74
CA GLY A 497 0.94 33.75 -9.99
C GLY A 497 0.52 32.57 -10.88
N LYS A 498 1.45 31.92 -11.60
CA LYS A 498 1.16 30.87 -12.59
C LYS A 498 1.78 29.53 -12.19
N GLU A 499 1.23 28.43 -12.73
CA GLU A 499 1.85 27.10 -12.63
C GLU A 499 2.69 26.81 -13.87
N TYR A 500 3.83 26.14 -13.72
CA TYR A 500 4.75 25.75 -14.80
C TYR A 500 5.18 24.29 -14.63
N TYR A 501 5.78 23.68 -15.66
CA TYR A 501 6.51 22.43 -15.52
C TYR A 501 8.02 22.66 -15.32
N ALA A 502 8.60 22.06 -14.28
CA ALA A 502 10.04 22.02 -14.05
C ALA A 502 10.52 20.58 -13.84
N TYR A 503 11.77 20.30 -14.23
CA TYR A 503 12.41 19.02 -13.91
C TYR A 503 13.02 19.09 -12.51
N LYS A 504 12.58 18.23 -11.59
CA LYS A 504 13.15 18.12 -10.24
C LYS A 504 14.05 16.90 -10.19
N GLU A 505 15.37 17.08 -10.18
CA GLU A 505 16.32 15.96 -10.28
C GLU A 505 16.49 15.17 -8.96
N SER A 506 16.74 13.86 -9.06
CA SER A 506 17.56 13.14 -8.08
C SER A 506 19.01 13.18 -8.56
N ASP A 507 19.80 14.09 -8.02
CA ASP A 507 21.17 14.34 -8.46
C ASP A 507 22.13 13.17 -8.15
N VAL A 508 23.12 12.96 -9.01
CA VAL A 508 24.05 11.81 -8.97
C VAL A 508 25.18 12.01 -7.94
N GLY A 509 25.80 10.92 -7.49
CA GLY A 509 27.04 10.90 -6.71
C GLY A 509 26.84 10.78 -5.19
N PRO A 510 27.93 10.99 -4.42
CA PRO A 510 27.98 10.60 -3.01
C PRO A 510 27.18 11.53 -2.09
N ARG A 511 26.45 10.93 -1.17
CA ARG A 511 25.70 11.55 -0.07
C ARG A 511 25.99 10.76 1.22
N ILE A 512 25.59 11.32 2.35
CA ILE A 512 25.48 10.58 3.60
C ILE A 512 24.08 10.70 4.19
N TRP A 513 23.67 9.69 4.97
CA TRP A 513 22.68 9.85 6.02
C TRP A 513 23.40 10.09 7.34
N LYS A 514 23.20 11.28 7.91
CA LYS A 514 23.70 11.67 9.23
C LYS A 514 22.59 11.68 10.27
N ASP A 515 21.44 12.21 9.88
CA ASP A 515 20.28 12.42 10.73
C ASP A 515 19.04 11.70 10.16
N ILE A 516 18.33 11.01 11.03
CA ILE A 516 17.09 10.30 10.76
C ILE A 516 16.00 10.95 11.62
N PHE A 517 14.90 11.35 10.98
CA PHE A 517 13.76 11.98 11.62
C PHE A 517 12.56 11.03 11.64
N SER A 518 12.07 10.73 12.84
CA SER A 518 10.81 10.03 13.09
C SER A 518 9.65 11.01 13.08
N ALA A 519 8.55 10.63 12.45
CA ALA A 519 7.38 11.46 12.18
C ALA A 519 7.75 12.88 11.68
N PRO A 520 8.47 12.98 10.56
CA PRO A 520 8.93 14.26 10.02
C PRO A 520 7.78 15.12 9.49
N VAL A 521 7.94 16.44 9.60
CA VAL A 521 7.05 17.40 8.93
C VAL A 521 7.62 17.78 7.56
N TRP A 522 6.76 17.93 6.57
CA TRP A 522 7.10 18.56 5.30
C TRP A 522 6.94 20.08 5.41
N ILE A 523 8.05 20.81 5.24
CA ILE A 523 8.03 22.27 5.19
C ILE A 523 7.80 22.67 3.73
N PRO A 524 6.62 23.23 3.35
CA PRO A 524 6.30 23.49 1.96
C PRO A 524 7.14 24.65 1.38
N PRO A 525 7.89 24.43 0.28
CA PRO A 525 8.63 25.47 -0.43
C PRO A 525 7.75 26.66 -0.83
N LYS A 526 8.32 27.85 -0.97
CA LYS A 526 7.59 29.04 -1.46
C LYS A 526 6.87 28.77 -2.79
N SER A 527 7.48 27.98 -3.69
CA SER A 527 6.91 27.56 -4.99
C SER A 527 5.82 26.49 -4.94
N SER A 528 5.39 26.02 -3.75
CA SER A 528 4.23 25.12 -3.65
C SER A 528 2.94 25.87 -4.01
N PRO A 529 2.13 25.37 -4.96
CA PRO A 529 0.84 25.97 -5.32
C PRO A 529 -0.09 26.10 -4.09
N PRO A 530 -0.73 27.26 -3.85
CA PRO A 530 -1.64 27.46 -2.71
C PRO A 530 -2.76 26.42 -2.61
N SER A 531 -3.29 25.97 -3.75
CA SER A 531 -4.30 24.92 -3.86
C SER A 531 -3.83 23.56 -3.30
N GLY A 532 -2.55 23.23 -3.47
CA GLY A 532 -1.95 21.99 -2.97
C GLY A 532 -1.69 21.99 -1.46
N LEU A 533 -1.70 23.16 -0.81
CA LEU A 533 -1.58 23.29 0.65
C LEU A 533 -2.92 23.16 1.38
N LEU A 534 -4.01 22.90 0.64
CA LEU A 534 -5.38 22.87 1.14
C LEU A 534 -6.05 21.52 0.87
N ARG A 535 -6.86 21.08 1.84
CA ARG A 535 -7.70 19.87 1.73
C ARG A 535 -9.15 20.24 2.00
N SER A 536 -10.03 19.83 1.11
CA SER A 536 -11.48 19.94 1.28
C SER A 536 -12.03 18.67 1.92
N HIS A 537 -12.87 18.82 2.94
CA HIS A 537 -13.53 17.74 3.65
C HIS A 537 -14.98 18.13 3.95
N ARG A 538 -15.83 17.16 4.26
CA ARG A 538 -17.19 17.44 4.76
C ARG A 538 -17.14 17.65 6.26
N ASN A 539 -17.84 18.67 6.75
CA ASN A 539 -18.11 18.84 8.17
C ASN A 539 -19.22 17.89 8.64
N LYS A 540 -19.59 17.95 9.92
CA LYS A 540 -20.66 17.12 10.51
C LYS A 540 -22.02 17.29 9.81
N ASP A 541 -22.29 18.49 9.28
CA ASP A 541 -23.53 18.84 8.58
C ASP A 541 -23.50 18.48 7.07
N GLY A 542 -22.46 17.77 6.62
CA GLY A 542 -22.27 17.38 5.23
C GLY A 542 -21.80 18.51 4.30
N ARG A 543 -21.62 19.74 4.80
CA ARG A 543 -21.11 20.89 4.03
C ARG A 543 -19.63 20.74 3.76
N TRP A 544 -19.19 21.07 2.55
CA TRP A 544 -17.77 21.08 2.20
C TRP A 544 -17.06 22.31 2.79
N ILE A 545 -15.97 22.06 3.51
CA ILE A 545 -15.09 23.10 4.06
C ILE A 545 -13.63 22.82 3.68
N THR A 546 -12.90 23.87 3.35
CA THR A 546 -11.50 23.82 2.91
C THR A 546 -10.59 24.33 4.03
N ARG A 547 -9.66 23.49 4.48
CA ARG A 547 -8.66 23.81 5.52
C ARG A 547 -7.25 23.54 5.00
N VAL A 548 -6.24 24.02 5.74
CA VAL A 548 -4.83 23.64 5.53
C VAL A 548 -4.70 22.11 5.60
N ASN A 549 -4.00 21.51 4.63
CA ASN A 549 -3.73 20.06 4.58
C ASN A 549 -2.67 19.66 5.64
N ARG A 550 -3.08 19.65 6.91
CA ARG A 550 -2.21 19.30 8.03
C ARG A 550 -1.71 17.85 7.96
N GLU A 551 -2.46 16.98 7.30
CA GLU A 551 -2.11 15.58 7.16
C GLU A 551 -0.89 15.39 6.25
N GLU A 552 -0.85 16.06 5.09
CA GLU A 552 0.31 16.05 4.18
C GLU A 552 1.52 16.83 4.73
N ILE A 553 1.27 17.89 5.50
CA ILE A 553 2.34 18.65 6.17
C ILE A 553 2.94 17.85 7.34
N GLY A 554 2.13 17.07 8.06
CA GLY A 554 2.57 16.26 9.19
C GLY A 554 2.78 17.04 10.51
N PRO A 555 3.18 16.35 11.59
CA PRO A 555 3.55 14.94 11.65
C PRO A 555 2.32 14.04 11.56
N SER A 556 2.30 13.13 10.58
CA SER A 556 1.20 12.19 10.35
C SER A 556 1.72 10.99 9.57
N TYR A 557 1.04 9.86 9.69
CA TYR A 557 1.30 8.76 8.77
C TYR A 557 1.07 9.20 7.33
N LEU A 558 0.14 10.16 7.09
CA LEU A 558 -0.25 10.83 5.83
C LEU A 558 0.73 11.91 5.31
N SER A 559 1.85 12.17 5.99
CA SER A 559 2.82 13.20 5.61
C SER A 559 3.39 13.00 4.20
N ALA A 560 3.77 14.08 3.51
CA ALA A 560 4.54 14.02 2.26
C ALA A 560 5.92 13.37 2.45
N TYR A 561 6.43 13.34 3.70
CA TYR A 561 7.60 12.57 4.13
C TYR A 561 7.25 11.25 4.85
N GLY A 562 5.96 10.94 4.97
CA GLY A 562 5.45 9.76 5.65
C GLY A 562 5.90 9.66 7.10
N LEU A 563 6.12 8.42 7.55
CA LEU A 563 6.42 8.13 8.95
C LEU A 563 7.87 8.37 9.38
N VAL A 564 8.83 8.43 8.44
CA VAL A 564 10.27 8.56 8.73
C VAL A 564 11.03 9.06 7.51
N ALA A 565 12.05 9.89 7.72
CA ALA A 565 12.94 10.39 6.66
C ALA A 565 14.40 10.48 7.13
N ALA A 566 15.34 10.10 6.26
CA ALA A 566 16.76 10.43 6.36
C ALA A 566 17.13 11.47 5.32
N HIS A 567 17.89 12.49 5.73
CA HIS A 567 18.33 13.57 4.85
C HIS A 567 19.57 13.12 4.06
N HIS A 568 19.61 13.40 2.76
CA HIS A 568 20.80 13.22 1.94
C HIS A 568 21.64 14.48 2.02
N ILE A 569 22.76 14.39 2.74
CA ILE A 569 23.67 15.51 2.94
C ILE A 569 24.91 15.28 2.08
N ARG A 570 25.37 16.32 1.37
CA ARG A 570 26.66 16.34 0.68
C ARG A 570 27.71 16.93 1.61
N ASN A 571 28.94 16.43 1.54
CA ASN A 571 30.09 17.23 1.94
C ASN A 571 30.47 18.16 0.78
N ARG A 572 30.72 19.44 1.04
CA ARG A 572 31.31 20.40 0.11
C ARG A 572 32.48 21.09 0.80
N SER A 573 33.57 21.31 0.07
CA SER A 573 34.58 22.27 0.51
C SER A 573 34.12 23.67 0.11
N ASP A 574 34.10 24.58 1.07
CA ASP A 574 33.97 26.02 0.86
C ASP A 574 35.09 26.70 1.64
N SER A 575 35.92 27.50 0.95
CA SER A 575 37.05 28.20 1.56
C SER A 575 37.97 27.28 2.40
N GLY A 576 38.18 26.05 1.93
CA GLY A 576 38.96 25.00 2.60
C GLY A 576 38.25 24.27 3.76
N LYS A 577 37.03 24.67 4.12
CA LYS A 577 36.26 24.06 5.21
C LYS A 577 35.17 23.10 4.68
N SER A 578 35.05 21.96 5.33
CA SER A 578 34.02 20.94 5.06
C SER A 578 32.64 21.41 5.54
N ILE A 579 31.80 21.90 4.63
CA ILE A 579 30.40 22.28 4.91
C ILE A 579 29.45 21.15 4.50
N TRP A 580 28.55 20.80 5.42
CA TRP A 580 27.45 19.88 5.19
C TRP A 580 26.31 20.59 4.45
N PHE A 581 26.12 20.28 3.17
CA PHE A 581 25.12 20.91 2.30
C PHE A 581 23.90 20.01 2.08
N ASP A 582 22.71 20.58 2.25
CA ASP A 582 21.42 19.90 2.16
C ASP A 582 20.67 20.32 0.87
N ASN A 583 20.44 19.36 -0.04
CA ASN A 583 19.83 19.59 -1.36
C ASN A 583 18.29 19.46 -1.38
N GLY A 584 17.63 19.24 -0.23
CA GLY A 584 16.19 18.92 -0.18
C GLY A 584 15.82 17.47 -0.54
N ILE A 585 16.79 16.63 -0.94
CA ILE A 585 16.59 15.21 -1.29
C ILE A 585 16.66 14.32 -0.03
N ARG A 586 15.69 13.41 0.15
CA ARG A 586 15.48 12.52 1.32
C ARG A 586 15.32 11.07 0.84
N THR A 587 15.67 10.10 1.70
CA THR A 587 15.04 8.76 1.64
C THR A 587 13.97 8.70 2.72
N HIS A 588 12.71 8.42 2.36
CA HIS A 588 11.59 8.57 3.29
C HIS A 588 10.37 7.70 2.97
N GLY A 589 9.46 7.56 3.94
CA GLY A 589 8.16 6.91 3.76
C GLY A 589 7.19 7.75 2.91
N SER A 590 6.19 7.15 2.25
CA SER A 590 5.23 7.89 1.42
C SER A 590 3.84 7.26 1.35
N MET A 591 2.83 8.13 1.28
CA MET A 591 1.40 7.82 1.09
C MET A 591 1.13 7.39 -0.32
N ASP A 592 1.79 8.11 -1.23
CA ASP A 592 1.65 7.96 -2.66
C ASP A 592 2.44 6.71 -3.07
N TYR A 593 1.94 5.55 -2.68
CA TYR A 593 2.46 4.26 -3.13
C TYR A 593 2.34 4.12 -4.65
N MET A 594 1.44 4.88 -5.28
CA MET A 594 1.37 5.01 -6.74
C MET A 594 2.57 5.75 -7.33
N SER A 595 3.13 6.73 -6.63
CA SER A 595 4.42 7.34 -6.97
C SER A 595 5.53 6.30 -6.91
N ILE A 596 5.61 5.49 -5.85
CA ILE A 596 6.58 4.39 -5.73
C ILE A 596 6.44 3.36 -6.85
N MET A 597 5.21 2.95 -7.19
CA MET A 597 4.96 1.93 -8.21
C MET A 597 5.16 2.44 -9.65
N ARG A 598 4.75 3.69 -9.94
CA ARG A 598 4.58 4.16 -11.33
C ARG A 598 5.04 5.57 -11.65
N ARG A 599 5.12 6.51 -10.70
CA ARG A 599 5.44 7.93 -10.97
C ARG A 599 6.86 8.30 -10.49
N HIS A 600 7.17 9.58 -10.53
CA HIS A 600 8.39 10.18 -9.98
C HIS A 600 8.15 10.73 -8.57
N SER A 601 9.11 11.47 -8.01
CA SER A 601 9.05 12.30 -6.79
C SER A 601 9.43 13.76 -7.12
N HIS A 602 9.78 14.59 -6.14
CA HIS A 602 10.44 15.90 -6.34
C HIS A 602 11.97 15.78 -6.11
N GLY A 603 12.58 14.64 -6.50
CA GLY A 603 14.00 14.32 -6.27
C GLY A 603 14.24 13.32 -5.13
N CYS A 604 13.31 13.19 -4.18
CA CYS A 604 13.42 12.23 -3.08
C CYS A 604 13.25 10.75 -3.48
N HIS A 605 13.74 9.87 -2.61
CA HIS A 605 13.70 8.41 -2.75
C HIS A 605 12.67 7.83 -1.78
N ARG A 606 11.44 7.68 -2.27
CA ARG A 606 10.29 7.21 -1.50
C ARG A 606 10.32 5.69 -1.34
N LEU A 607 9.98 5.23 -0.16
CA LEU A 607 9.71 3.84 0.19
C LEU A 607 8.28 3.74 0.74
N HIS A 608 7.67 2.55 0.70
CA HIS A 608 6.39 2.36 1.40
C HIS A 608 6.63 2.57 2.90
N ASN A 609 5.71 3.26 3.59
CA ASN A 609 5.90 3.67 5.00
C ASN A 609 6.42 2.54 5.91
N HIS A 610 5.85 1.34 5.82
CA HIS A 610 6.29 0.18 6.60
C HIS A 610 7.74 -0.25 6.30
N LEU A 611 8.20 -0.19 5.04
CA LEU A 611 9.58 -0.49 4.66
C LEU A 611 10.55 0.61 5.13
N ALA A 612 10.14 1.87 5.07
CA ALA A 612 10.93 2.99 5.60
C ALA A 612 11.10 2.86 7.13
N VAL A 613 10.01 2.63 7.85
CA VAL A 613 9.98 2.39 9.31
C VAL A 613 10.86 1.19 9.68
N ARG A 614 10.79 0.10 8.90
CA ARG A 614 11.68 -1.07 9.06
C ARG A 614 13.15 -0.71 8.89
N LEU A 615 13.54 -0.14 7.75
CA LEU A 615 14.92 0.20 7.41
C LEU A 615 15.58 1.08 8.47
N PHE A 616 14.90 2.16 8.87
CA PHE A 616 15.49 3.11 9.81
C PHE A 616 15.43 2.61 11.27
N SER A 617 14.43 1.79 11.65
CA SER A 617 14.49 1.08 12.93
C SER A 617 15.68 0.11 12.97
N PHE A 618 15.86 -0.70 11.92
CA PHE A 618 16.97 -1.65 11.79
C PHE A 618 18.33 -0.96 11.84
N ILE A 619 18.53 0.12 11.06
CA ILE A 619 19.76 0.91 11.08
C ILE A 619 20.06 1.43 12.49
N LEU A 620 19.07 1.99 13.19
CA LEU A 620 19.27 2.56 14.52
C LEU A 620 19.52 1.49 15.60
N MET A 621 18.93 0.30 15.47
CA MET A 621 19.20 -0.83 16.37
C MET A 621 20.62 -1.40 16.21
N HIS A 622 21.24 -1.19 15.04
CA HIS A 622 22.54 -1.76 14.66
C HIS A 622 23.65 -0.72 14.43
N THR A 623 23.41 0.55 14.80
CA THR A 623 24.38 1.66 14.63
C THR A 623 24.34 2.59 15.84
N ASP A 624 25.51 2.95 16.36
CA ASP A 624 25.65 3.95 17.41
C ASP A 624 25.03 5.28 16.99
N HIS A 625 24.18 5.84 17.84
CA HIS A 625 23.47 7.08 17.57
C HIS A 625 23.11 7.83 18.86
N LYS A 626 22.88 9.13 18.74
CA LYS A 626 22.36 9.98 19.82
C LYS A 626 20.91 10.34 19.54
N ARG A 627 20.01 10.03 20.48
CA ARG A 627 18.63 10.54 20.48
C ARG A 627 18.68 12.02 20.84
N LYS A 628 18.20 12.88 19.93
CA LYS A 628 18.15 14.35 20.12
C LYS A 628 16.78 14.85 20.56
N GLY A 629 15.78 13.97 20.62
CA GLY A 629 14.43 14.31 21.00
C GLY A 629 13.66 15.05 19.92
N GLN A 630 12.57 15.68 20.32
CA GLN A 630 11.71 16.47 19.44
C GLN A 630 12.44 17.74 18.99
N THR A 631 12.82 17.82 17.72
CA THR A 631 13.56 18.98 17.18
C THR A 631 12.63 20.19 17.06
N LYS A 632 12.89 21.27 17.80
CA LYS A 632 12.11 22.51 17.75
C LYS A 632 12.18 23.15 16.36
N LEU A 633 11.06 23.67 15.89
CA LEU A 633 10.92 24.49 14.69
C LEU A 633 10.12 25.74 15.04
N ILE A 634 10.41 26.86 14.40
CA ILE A 634 9.55 28.04 14.43
C ILE A 634 9.28 28.38 12.97
N TYR A 635 8.26 27.74 12.40
CA TYR A 635 7.85 27.98 11.01
C TYR A 635 6.40 28.46 10.98
N THR A 636 6.19 29.59 10.31
CA THR A 636 4.87 30.14 10.01
C THR A 636 4.83 30.56 8.56
N ARG A 637 3.76 30.23 7.85
CA ARG A 637 3.48 30.71 6.49
C ARG A 637 2.02 31.10 6.39
N SER A 638 1.77 32.36 6.03
CA SER A 638 0.45 32.84 5.59
C SER A 638 0.37 32.75 4.07
N PHE A 639 -0.81 32.45 3.53
CA PHE A 639 -1.09 32.50 2.10
C PHE A 639 -2.59 32.63 1.86
N SER A 640 -2.97 33.21 0.72
CA SER A 640 -4.37 33.41 0.33
C SER A 640 -4.76 32.46 -0.81
N HIS A 641 -5.99 31.98 -0.82
CA HIS A 641 -6.57 31.23 -1.94
C HIS A 641 -8.09 31.48 -2.01
N LYS A 642 -8.59 31.89 -3.18
CA LYS A 642 -10.00 32.25 -3.42
C LYS A 642 -10.55 33.23 -2.37
N ASN A 643 -9.83 34.34 -2.19
CA ASN A 643 -10.15 35.44 -1.27
C ASN A 643 -10.35 35.00 0.20
N LYS A 644 -9.61 33.94 0.61
CA LYS A 644 -9.54 33.48 2.00
C LYS A 644 -8.09 33.26 2.41
N ASP A 645 -7.77 33.67 3.61
CA ASP A 645 -6.43 33.55 4.18
C ASP A 645 -6.27 32.28 5.01
N TYR A 646 -5.11 31.66 4.87
CA TYR A 646 -4.73 30.41 5.52
C TYR A 646 -3.36 30.57 6.17
N LYS A 647 -3.18 29.92 7.33
CA LYS A 647 -1.94 29.98 8.11
C LYS A 647 -1.46 28.59 8.48
N ILE A 648 -0.26 28.24 8.03
CA ILE A 648 0.51 27.09 8.51
C ILE A 648 1.33 27.55 9.72
N LYS A 649 1.36 26.75 10.78
CA LYS A 649 2.27 26.86 11.92
C LYS A 649 2.87 25.48 12.19
N LEU A 650 4.18 25.38 12.36
CA LEU A 650 4.89 24.16 12.76
C LEU A 650 5.88 24.46 13.88
N ASP A 651 5.76 23.72 14.98
CA ASP A 651 6.57 23.83 16.21
C ASP A 651 7.72 22.81 16.26
N THR A 652 7.73 21.83 15.34
CA THR A 652 8.76 20.79 15.28
C THR A 652 9.12 20.34 13.86
N ARG A 653 10.33 19.81 13.68
CA ARG A 653 10.75 19.07 12.47
C ARG A 653 10.45 17.57 12.52
N GLY A 654 10.10 17.03 13.69
CA GLY A 654 10.07 15.59 13.98
C GLY A 654 11.02 15.23 15.12
N TYR A 655 11.08 13.96 15.49
CA TYR A 655 11.98 13.44 16.52
C TYR A 655 13.29 12.96 15.88
N GLN A 656 14.43 13.50 16.31
CA GLN A 656 15.72 13.32 15.63
C GLN A 656 16.60 12.27 16.31
N PHE A 657 17.21 11.43 15.45
CA PHE A 657 18.32 10.55 15.77
C PHE A 657 19.53 11.00 14.93
N SER A 658 20.67 11.25 15.57
CA SER A 658 21.93 11.56 14.89
C SER A 658 22.87 10.37 14.97
N LEU A 659 23.27 9.80 13.83
CA LEU A 659 24.21 8.68 13.78
C LEU A 659 25.62 9.16 14.17
N THR A 660 26.32 8.36 14.98
CA THR A 660 27.71 8.64 15.39
C THR A 660 28.66 8.50 14.19
N LYS A 661 28.47 7.44 13.40
CA LYS A 661 29.08 7.28 12.08
C LYS A 661 28.00 7.44 11.00
N PRO A 662 28.08 8.45 10.10
CA PRO A 662 27.14 8.57 8.99
C PRO A 662 27.22 7.38 8.04
N ILE A 663 26.09 7.05 7.41
CA ILE A 663 26.00 5.98 6.41
C ILE A 663 26.17 6.57 5.02
N GLU A 664 27.08 5.99 4.23
CA GLU A 664 27.32 6.39 2.84
C GLU A 664 26.17 5.99 1.92
N VAL A 665 25.81 6.88 0.99
CA VAL A 665 24.71 6.70 0.05
C VAL A 665 25.16 7.16 -1.33
N GLU A 666 25.27 6.25 -2.28
CA GLU A 666 25.68 6.55 -3.66
C GLU A 666 24.46 6.53 -4.60
N VAL A 667 24.17 7.67 -5.22
CA VAL A 667 23.07 7.81 -6.20
C VAL A 667 23.64 7.67 -7.62
N ILE A 668 23.47 6.51 -8.25
CA ILE A 668 24.08 6.22 -9.57
C ILE A 668 23.24 6.71 -10.74
N ARG A 669 23.89 7.08 -11.86
CA ARG A 669 23.25 7.75 -13.02
C ARG A 669 22.00 7.06 -13.59
N GLY A 670 21.92 5.74 -13.56
CA GLY A 670 20.90 4.98 -14.28
C GLY A 670 21.10 5.02 -15.80
N ARG A 671 20.09 4.59 -16.57
CA ARG A 671 20.08 4.69 -18.04
C ARG A 671 19.31 5.94 -18.46
N VAL A 672 20.00 6.90 -19.06
CA VAL A 672 19.35 8.10 -19.60
C VAL A 672 18.78 7.79 -20.99
N LEU A 673 17.46 7.77 -21.09
CA LEU A 673 16.68 7.54 -22.30
C LEU A 673 16.10 8.88 -22.79
N GLY A 674 15.83 8.99 -24.08
CA GLY A 674 15.35 10.23 -24.70
C GLY A 674 16.43 11.03 -25.46
N LYS A 675 16.05 12.19 -26.03
CA LYS A 675 16.96 13.10 -26.75
C LYS A 675 17.88 13.82 -25.77
N LEU A 676 17.31 14.51 -24.77
CA LEU A 676 18.04 15.22 -23.72
C LEU A 676 18.85 14.26 -22.84
N LYS A 677 20.16 14.49 -22.74
CA LYS A 677 21.11 13.67 -21.95
C LYS A 677 21.43 14.23 -20.56
N GLN A 678 20.92 15.42 -20.26
CA GLN A 678 21.08 16.16 -19.02
C GLN A 678 19.73 16.71 -18.54
N PRO A 679 19.56 16.99 -17.23
CA PRO A 679 18.33 17.58 -16.70
C PRO A 679 18.03 18.94 -17.33
N PHE A 680 16.77 19.16 -17.72
CA PHE A 680 16.28 20.47 -18.12
C PHE A 680 16.36 21.45 -16.94
N LYS A 681 16.92 22.64 -17.15
CA LYS A 681 17.06 23.68 -16.14
C LYS A 681 16.09 24.82 -16.43
N GLY A 682 15.17 25.07 -15.50
CA GLY A 682 14.17 26.14 -15.57
C GLY A 682 12.75 25.60 -15.79
N TYR A 683 11.92 26.35 -16.51
CA TYR A 683 10.48 26.12 -16.60
C TYR A 683 9.98 26.01 -18.05
N LEU A 684 9.04 25.08 -18.27
CA LEU A 684 8.26 24.90 -19.49
C LEU A 684 6.79 25.29 -19.23
N PRO A 685 6.05 25.71 -20.28
CA PRO A 685 4.62 25.95 -20.17
C PRO A 685 3.86 24.66 -19.84
N LYS A 686 2.77 24.79 -19.09
CA LYS A 686 1.85 23.71 -18.73
C LYS A 686 0.64 23.72 -19.67
N PRO A 687 0.31 22.61 -20.35
CA PRO A 687 -0.85 22.55 -21.23
C PRO A 687 -2.14 22.96 -20.51
N GLY A 688 -2.90 23.88 -21.12
CA GLY A 688 -4.13 24.45 -20.55
C GLY A 688 -3.93 25.60 -19.55
N VAL A 689 -2.72 26.17 -19.46
CA VAL A 689 -2.44 27.44 -18.77
C VAL A 689 -2.02 28.47 -19.81
N GLU A 690 -2.53 29.69 -19.68
CA GLU A 690 -2.16 30.82 -20.55
C GLU A 690 -0.94 31.55 -19.99
N TYR A 691 -0.01 31.91 -20.89
CA TYR A 691 1.23 32.64 -20.58
C TYR A 691 1.35 33.84 -21.49
N GLU A 692 2.03 34.89 -21.02
CA GLU A 692 2.47 35.98 -21.88
C GLU A 692 3.63 35.49 -22.77
N LYS A 693 3.80 36.09 -23.96
CA LYS A 693 4.82 35.64 -24.93
C LYS A 693 6.25 35.82 -24.42
N ASP A 694 6.42 36.73 -23.48
CA ASP A 694 7.64 37.21 -22.85
C ASP A 694 7.71 36.85 -21.36
N ASP A 695 6.93 35.86 -20.90
CA ASP A 695 6.91 35.43 -19.49
C ASP A 695 8.33 35.06 -19.01
N PRO A 696 8.94 35.86 -18.09
CA PRO A 696 10.36 35.77 -17.77
C PRO A 696 10.74 34.51 -17.00
N ASN A 697 9.75 33.66 -16.70
CA ASN A 697 9.96 32.36 -16.07
C ASN A 697 10.27 31.26 -17.07
N LEU A 698 9.78 31.38 -18.31
CA LEU A 698 9.97 30.37 -19.34
C LEU A 698 11.42 30.38 -19.83
N SER A 699 12.05 29.20 -19.84
CA SER A 699 13.46 29.04 -20.17
C SER A 699 13.69 28.10 -21.37
N GLY A 700 12.64 27.89 -22.17
CA GLY A 700 12.66 27.04 -23.34
C GLY A 700 11.25 26.66 -23.80
N GLU A 701 11.15 26.25 -25.06
CA GLU A 701 9.91 25.76 -25.65
C GLU A 701 9.79 24.23 -25.55
N VAL A 702 8.58 23.73 -25.75
CA VAL A 702 8.32 22.29 -25.87
C VAL A 702 8.72 21.86 -27.28
N ASP A 703 9.83 21.13 -27.41
CA ASP A 703 10.40 20.67 -28.70
C ASP A 703 9.31 20.25 -29.70
N SER A 704 9.12 21.03 -30.76
CA SER A 704 8.09 20.84 -31.77
C SER A 704 8.44 19.75 -32.79
N THR A 705 9.66 19.19 -32.75
CA THR A 705 10.22 18.33 -33.79
C THR A 705 10.13 16.83 -33.49
N ASP A 706 8.91 16.29 -33.43
CA ASP A 706 8.66 14.84 -33.51
C ASP A 706 7.68 14.49 -34.64
N LYS A 707 8.16 14.55 -35.90
CA LYS A 707 7.51 13.89 -37.06
C LYS A 707 7.74 12.36 -37.01
N SER A 708 7.50 11.72 -35.87
CA SER A 708 7.68 10.27 -35.70
C SER A 708 6.54 9.64 -34.91
N GLY A 709 5.64 8.93 -35.59
CA GLY A 709 4.68 8.03 -34.93
C GLY A 709 3.19 8.35 -35.10
N ALA A 710 2.75 8.84 -36.25
CA ALA A 710 1.37 8.68 -36.70
C ALA A 710 1.38 8.05 -38.10
N GLY A 711 0.76 6.88 -38.24
CA GLY A 711 0.64 6.23 -39.55
C GLY A 711 -0.27 7.05 -40.45
N GLN A 712 0.13 7.26 -41.70
CA GLN A 712 -0.75 7.82 -42.73
C GLN A 712 -1.96 6.90 -42.90
N GLY A 713 -3.15 7.46 -42.69
CA GLY A 713 -4.39 6.68 -42.62
C GLY A 713 -5.59 7.58 -42.33
N ALA A 714 -6.08 8.23 -43.39
CA ALA A 714 -7.31 9.03 -43.46
C ALA A 714 -7.38 10.30 -42.58
N ALA A 715 -7.10 11.46 -43.19
CA ALA A 715 -7.89 12.71 -43.03
C ALA A 715 -7.36 13.84 -43.94
N GLU A 716 -7.39 13.68 -45.27
CA GLU A 716 -7.22 14.81 -46.20
C GLU A 716 -8.40 14.86 -47.18
N ALA A 717 -9.38 15.67 -46.81
CA ALA A 717 -10.45 16.13 -47.68
C ALA A 717 -10.87 17.53 -47.22
N SER A 718 -10.19 18.57 -47.72
CA SER A 718 -10.80 19.85 -48.12
C SER A 718 -9.76 20.92 -48.51
N VAL A 719 -10.19 21.76 -49.46
CA VAL A 719 -9.64 23.07 -49.86
C VAL A 719 -8.41 23.09 -50.78
N GLU A 720 -8.72 23.33 -52.05
CA GLU A 720 -7.89 23.86 -53.15
C GLU A 720 -7.08 25.10 -52.72
N THR A 721 -5.97 25.51 -53.36
CA THR A 721 -5.97 26.00 -54.75
C THR A 721 -4.54 26.25 -55.24
N LYS A 722 -4.24 25.87 -56.50
CA LYS A 722 -3.28 26.38 -57.52
C LYS A 722 -2.05 27.19 -57.03
N ILE A 723 -0.83 27.04 -57.58
CA ILE A 723 -0.47 27.35 -58.99
C ILE A 723 0.81 26.57 -59.42
N LYS A 724 0.87 26.30 -60.74
CA LYS A 724 2.00 25.99 -61.67
C LYS A 724 3.43 26.29 -61.13
N GLU A 725 4.52 25.61 -61.55
CA GLU A 725 4.88 25.33 -62.96
C GLU A 725 6.08 24.34 -63.09
N LYS A 726 6.11 23.57 -64.21
CA LYS A 726 7.27 22.88 -64.84
C LYS A 726 8.18 21.93 -64.00
N GLU A 727 7.89 20.63 -64.12
CA GLU A 727 8.96 19.65 -64.35
C GLU A 727 9.29 19.61 -65.85
N GLU A 728 10.57 19.71 -66.24
CA GLU A 728 11.08 19.05 -67.44
C GLU A 728 12.60 18.86 -67.35
N LYS A 729 13.07 17.69 -67.83
CA LYS A 729 14.44 17.24 -68.11
C LYS A 729 15.08 16.38 -67.00
N ARG A 730 15.07 15.03 -67.13
CA ARG A 730 15.70 14.14 -68.14
C ARG A 730 17.09 13.71 -67.66
N SER A 731 17.16 12.50 -67.12
CA SER A 731 18.40 11.73 -66.97
C SER A 731 18.06 10.24 -67.07
N ASP A 732 18.03 9.74 -68.30
CA ASP A 732 17.93 8.31 -68.57
C ASP A 732 19.22 7.84 -69.24
N GLU A 733 19.52 6.56 -69.03
CA GLU A 733 20.56 5.75 -69.65
C GLU A 733 22.08 5.93 -69.33
N LYS A 734 22.65 4.75 -69.00
CA LYS A 734 23.95 4.19 -69.44
C LYS A 734 25.27 4.64 -68.76
N LEU A 735 26.26 3.75 -68.56
CA LEU A 735 26.26 2.28 -68.39
C LEU A 735 27.65 1.79 -67.92
N LEU A 736 27.68 0.65 -67.21
CA LEU A 736 28.72 -0.40 -67.21
C LEU A 736 30.21 -0.09 -66.94
N LYS A 737 30.74 -0.74 -65.88
CA LYS A 737 31.89 -1.71 -65.84
C LYS A 737 32.34 -1.90 -64.38
N SER A 738 32.73 -3.06 -63.86
CA SER A 738 32.88 -4.41 -64.44
C SER A 738 32.84 -5.51 -63.35
N ASN A 739 32.32 -6.70 -63.69
CA ASN A 739 32.31 -7.91 -62.84
C ASN A 739 33.65 -8.66 -62.79
N ARG A 740 33.93 -9.38 -61.68
CA ARG A 740 34.24 -10.85 -61.62
C ARG A 740 34.43 -11.33 -60.15
N LYS A 741 33.54 -12.19 -59.65
CA LYS A 741 33.70 -13.64 -59.30
C LYS A 741 34.59 -13.92 -58.05
N LEU A 742 34.10 -14.38 -56.87
CA LEU A 742 33.41 -15.64 -56.46
C LEU A 742 34.33 -16.88 -56.40
N PRO A 743 34.11 -17.94 -55.56
CA PRO A 743 33.38 -18.09 -54.26
C PRO A 743 34.21 -18.93 -53.20
N PRO A 744 33.67 -19.84 -52.34
CA PRO A 744 33.00 -19.68 -51.03
C PRO A 744 33.84 -20.31 -49.84
N PRO A 745 33.31 -20.72 -48.65
CA PRO A 745 34.10 -20.93 -47.42
C PRO A 745 34.37 -22.41 -47.05
N PRO A 746 35.09 -22.69 -45.94
CA PRO A 746 35.05 -23.98 -45.26
C PRO A 746 34.41 -23.94 -43.85
N MET A 747 33.66 -25.00 -43.54
CA MET A 747 33.18 -25.31 -42.18
C MET A 747 34.11 -26.33 -41.51
N GLY A 748 34.30 -26.16 -40.19
CA GLY A 748 34.34 -27.26 -39.22
C GLY A 748 35.60 -28.15 -39.15
N VAL A 749 36.09 -28.39 -37.93
CA VAL A 749 36.15 -29.70 -37.23
C VAL A 749 36.92 -29.51 -35.91
N LYS A 750 36.35 -30.02 -34.81
CA LYS A 750 37.02 -30.42 -33.57
C LYS A 750 37.04 -31.96 -33.59
N PRO A 751 38.05 -32.68 -33.04
CA PRO A 751 38.44 -32.53 -31.61
C PRO A 751 39.91 -32.82 -31.24
N LEU A 752 40.30 -32.43 -30.03
CA LEU A 752 40.82 -33.30 -28.95
C LEU A 752 41.17 -32.45 -27.72
N ASP A 753 41.11 -33.11 -26.55
CA ASP A 753 41.34 -32.64 -25.16
C ASP A 753 40.49 -31.46 -24.61
#